data_AF-A0A4X2K4H5-F1
#
_entry.id   AF-A0A4X2K4H5-F1
#
_cell.length_a   1.000
_cell.length_b   1.000
_cell.length_c   1.000
_cell.angle_alpha   90.00
_cell.angle_beta   90.00
_cell.angle_gamma   90.00
#
_symmetry.space_group_name_H-M   'P 1'
#
loop_
_entity.id
_entity.type
_entity.pdbx_description
1 polymer ?
#
loop_
_entity_poly.entity_id
_entity_poly.type
_entity_poly.pdbx_seq_one_letter_code
_entity_poly.pdbx_strand_id
1 'polypeptide(L)'
;MPTLTPLWAVCLYAVVCHGGPPQLGPAPACPAPCHCEEDGIMLSVDCSEMGLSTVPGNLNPLTAYLDLSMNNLTELQPGLFLHLRFLEELRLSGNHLSYIPGQAFSGLYSLKILMLQNNQLSRIPAEALWELPNLQSLRLDANLISVVPERSFEGLSSLRHLWLDDNALTEIPIRALNNLRSLQAMTLALNLIGFIPDYAFQNLTSLVVLHLHNNQIQHLGTNSFEGLHNLETLDLNYNELLEFPVAIRTLGRLQELGFHNNNIKAIPEKAFVGNPLLQTIHFYDNPIQFVGRSAFQYLPKLHTLSLNGATDIRELPDLKGTTSLEILTLTRAGIRLLPLGMCQQLPRLRVLELSHNQIEELPSLRRCPKLEEIGLQHNQMWEIGADTFSQLSALRALDLSWNVIRFIHPEAFVTLHSLVKLDLTNNQLVTLPLAGLSGLVHLKLKGNPSLSEAFSKDSFPKLRVLEVPYAYQCCAYQTCAGYFKASGQWEAEDGHTDEEEAMKRPPSLLGGHTESHYDLDLDEFQLEVEDSKPHSSIQCSPSPGPFKPCEHLLESWGIRLAVWAIVLLSVLCNGLVLLAIFAGGPAPLSPVKFVVGAIAGANTLTGISCGLLACVDTLTFGHFAQYGARWETGLGCRATGFLAVFASEASVLLLTLAAVQCSISISCARVYGKSPSLGSVRASALGCLVLAGLAAALPLASVGEYGASPLCLPYTPPEGRPAALGFSVALVMMNSLCFLVITGAYIKLYCDLPRGDYFDAVWDCTMVRHIAWLIFADGLLYCPVAFLSFASMLSLFPVTPEAVKSVLLVVLPLPACLNPLLYLLFNPHFREDLRRLRPQGGLPAPLAYGAADELEKSSCDSTQALVAFSDVDLVLEASGGAHPPVLEAYSFPSVTLVSCQQPGVPMLEGDHFVGPESGRLGGPQAHPTEGELLLGAEGVMPAGGLRPSLPAFTSHL
;
A
#
# COMPACT_ATOMS: atom_id res chain seq x y z
N MET A 1 -84.36 15.00 56.99
CA MET A 1 -85.02 13.68 57.17
C MET A 1 -84.63 12.80 55.98
N PRO A 2 -84.38 11.50 56.17
CA PRO A 2 -83.12 11.02 56.77
C PRO A 2 -82.46 9.90 55.91
N THR A 3 -81.23 9.41 56.08
CA THR A 3 -80.02 9.81 56.86
C THR A 3 -78.81 8.96 56.42
N LEU A 4 -77.64 9.58 56.44
CA LEU A 4 -76.33 9.05 56.92
C LEU A 4 -75.72 7.76 56.34
N THR A 5 -74.54 7.98 55.75
CA THR A 5 -73.33 7.14 55.72
C THR A 5 -72.74 6.90 57.14
N PRO A 6 -71.53 6.32 57.32
CA PRO A 6 -70.85 5.17 56.68
C PRO A 6 -70.45 4.11 57.75
N LEU A 7 -69.59 3.13 57.42
CA LEU A 7 -68.28 2.92 58.11
C LEU A 7 -67.48 1.72 57.56
N TRP A 8 -66.16 1.87 57.57
CA TRP A 8 -65.19 0.78 57.35
C TRP A 8 -64.98 -0.05 58.64
N ALA A 9 -64.43 -1.25 58.43
CA ALA A 9 -63.61 -2.03 59.38
C ALA A 9 -64.26 -2.55 60.68
N VAL A 10 -64.64 -3.84 60.66
CA VAL A 10 -64.62 -4.73 61.85
C VAL A 10 -64.13 -6.13 61.42
N CYS A 11 -63.03 -6.59 62.03
CA CYS A 11 -62.59 -7.99 62.30
C CYS A 11 -62.85 -9.09 61.23
N LEU A 12 -61.87 -9.85 60.71
CA LEU A 12 -60.61 -10.35 61.28
C LEU A 12 -60.80 -11.14 62.59
N TYR A 13 -60.77 -12.48 62.46
CA TYR A 13 -61.00 -13.58 63.44
C TYR A 13 -62.37 -14.28 63.43
N ALA A 14 -62.29 -15.62 63.58
CA ALA A 14 -63.35 -16.64 63.42
C ALA A 14 -63.77 -16.88 61.95
N VAL A 15 -63.77 -18.10 61.39
CA VAL A 15 -63.67 -19.46 61.96
C VAL A 15 -62.77 -20.35 61.10
N VAL A 16 -61.84 -21.08 61.72
CA VAL A 16 -61.25 -22.30 61.14
C VAL A 16 -62.19 -23.46 61.45
N CYS A 17 -62.79 -24.09 60.43
CA CYS A 17 -63.10 -25.52 60.43
C CYS A 17 -63.65 -26.01 59.07
N HIS A 18 -62.98 -27.02 58.51
CA HIS A 18 -63.49 -28.03 57.57
C HIS A 18 -64.53 -27.63 56.50
N GLY A 19 -64.04 -27.09 55.40
CA GLY A 19 -64.47 -27.49 54.06
C GLY A 19 -63.26 -28.09 53.33
N GLY A 20 -63.35 -29.31 52.82
CA GLY A 20 -62.30 -29.86 51.95
C GLY A 20 -62.17 -29.01 50.68
N PRO A 21 -60.99 -28.98 50.01
CA PRO A 21 -60.86 -28.21 48.79
C PRO A 21 -61.91 -28.70 47.77
N PRO A 22 -62.65 -27.79 47.10
CA PRO A 22 -63.27 -28.18 45.84
C PRO A 22 -62.13 -28.68 44.96
N GLN A 23 -62.29 -29.87 44.37
CA GLN A 23 -61.25 -30.45 43.53
C GLN A 23 -60.89 -29.43 42.46
N LEU A 24 -59.63 -28.96 42.49
CA LEU A 24 -59.07 -28.20 41.39
C LEU A 24 -59.16 -29.13 40.18
N GLY A 25 -59.95 -28.73 39.18
CA GLY A 25 -59.92 -29.41 37.88
C GLY A 25 -58.47 -29.41 37.37
N PRO A 26 -58.10 -30.37 36.50
CA PRO A 26 -56.74 -30.42 35.97
C PRO A 26 -56.38 -29.03 35.41
N ALA A 27 -55.21 -28.52 35.81
CA ALA A 27 -54.71 -27.25 35.32
C ALA A 27 -54.77 -27.24 33.78
N PRO A 28 -55.14 -26.12 33.13
CA PRO A 28 -55.17 -26.05 31.68
C PRO A 28 -53.78 -26.37 31.14
N ALA A 29 -53.62 -27.58 30.60
CA ALA A 29 -52.31 -28.06 30.18
C ALA A 29 -51.81 -27.17 29.04
N CYS A 30 -50.62 -26.60 29.21
CA CYS A 30 -49.92 -25.90 28.15
C CYS A 30 -49.90 -26.78 26.89
N PRO A 31 -50.25 -26.27 25.70
CA PRO A 31 -50.28 -27.08 24.50
C PRO A 31 -48.87 -27.61 24.20
N ALA A 32 -48.64 -28.92 24.21
CA ALA A 32 -47.37 -29.45 23.73
C ALA A 32 -47.28 -29.25 22.20
N PRO A 33 -46.16 -28.77 21.63
CA PRO A 33 -44.83 -28.63 22.24
C PRO A 33 -44.50 -27.24 22.84
N CYS A 34 -45.46 -26.34 22.99
CA CYS A 34 -45.28 -24.97 23.48
C CYS A 34 -44.80 -24.89 24.94
N HIS A 35 -44.21 -23.74 25.28
CA HIS A 35 -43.91 -23.31 26.64
C HIS A 35 -45.00 -22.34 27.14
N CYS A 36 -45.27 -22.33 28.45
CA CYS A 36 -46.21 -21.40 29.05
C CYS A 36 -45.68 -20.92 30.41
N GLU A 37 -45.80 -19.63 30.68
CA GLU A 37 -45.37 -18.98 31.92
C GLU A 37 -46.53 -18.15 32.51
N GLU A 38 -46.67 -18.17 33.83
CA GLU A 38 -47.74 -17.49 34.57
C GLU A 38 -47.20 -16.21 35.23
N ASP A 39 -47.59 -15.03 34.73
CA ASP A 39 -47.33 -13.74 35.36
C ASP A 39 -48.58 -13.24 36.10
N GLY A 40 -48.68 -13.64 37.37
CA GLY A 40 -49.76 -13.25 38.29
C GLY A 40 -51.13 -13.85 37.94
N ILE A 41 -51.88 -13.20 37.06
CA ILE A 41 -53.22 -13.64 36.58
C ILE A 41 -53.19 -13.88 35.06
N MET A 42 -52.15 -13.42 34.36
CA MET A 42 -52.01 -13.48 32.92
C MET A 42 -51.07 -14.62 32.52
N LEU A 43 -51.43 -15.35 31.46
CA LEU A 43 -50.61 -16.44 30.93
C LEU A 43 -49.90 -15.96 29.65
N SER A 44 -48.58 -16.14 29.58
CA SER A 44 -47.83 -16.09 28.32
C SER A 44 -47.72 -17.51 27.74
N VAL A 45 -47.89 -17.63 26.43
CA VAL A 45 -47.80 -18.90 25.69
C VAL A 45 -46.84 -18.69 24.53
N ASP A 46 -45.76 -19.46 24.51
CA ASP A 46 -44.74 -19.43 23.47
C ASP A 46 -44.72 -20.77 22.71
N CYS A 47 -45.19 -20.72 21.47
CA CYS A 47 -45.19 -21.82 20.51
C CYS A 47 -44.24 -21.54 19.34
N SER A 48 -43.25 -20.64 19.49
CA SER A 48 -42.35 -20.24 18.41
C SER A 48 -41.34 -21.33 18.02
N GLU A 49 -40.90 -21.33 16.76
CA GLU A 49 -39.90 -22.27 16.20
C GLU A 49 -40.27 -23.78 16.25
N MET A 50 -41.52 -24.12 16.59
CA MET A 50 -41.99 -25.49 16.78
C MET A 50 -42.37 -26.23 15.48
N GLY A 51 -42.22 -25.61 14.31
CA GLY A 51 -42.55 -26.20 13.00
C GLY A 51 -44.03 -26.48 12.78
N LEU A 52 -44.92 -25.82 13.52
CA LEU A 52 -46.36 -26.06 13.52
C LEU A 52 -46.99 -25.74 12.17
N SER A 53 -47.82 -26.66 11.64
CA SER A 53 -48.63 -26.44 10.44
C SER A 53 -50.04 -25.91 10.74
N THR A 54 -50.48 -26.00 12.01
CA THR A 54 -51.76 -25.47 12.50
C THR A 54 -51.59 -24.92 13.93
N VAL A 55 -52.43 -23.96 14.31
CA VAL A 55 -52.41 -23.36 15.65
C VAL A 55 -52.99 -24.35 16.69
N PRO A 56 -52.41 -24.47 17.90
CA PRO A 56 -52.94 -25.37 18.93
C PRO A 56 -54.35 -24.98 19.40
N GLY A 57 -55.26 -25.95 19.46
CA GLY A 57 -56.68 -25.70 19.79
C GLY A 57 -57.00 -25.55 21.29
N ASN A 58 -56.09 -25.92 22.20
CA ASN A 58 -56.31 -25.97 23.64
C ASN A 58 -55.71 -24.78 24.42
N LEU A 59 -55.68 -23.59 23.81
CA LEU A 59 -55.19 -22.35 24.43
C LEU A 59 -56.10 -21.89 25.58
N ASN A 60 -55.50 -21.47 26.69
CA ASN A 60 -56.20 -21.03 27.90
C ASN A 60 -56.89 -19.66 27.67
N PRO A 61 -58.17 -19.46 28.03
CA PRO A 61 -58.82 -18.15 27.94
C PRO A 61 -58.11 -16.98 28.64
N LEU A 62 -57.23 -17.26 29.63
CA LEU A 62 -56.43 -16.26 30.35
C LEU A 62 -55.11 -15.88 29.64
N THR A 63 -54.85 -16.39 28.44
CA THR A 63 -53.65 -16.03 27.66
C THR A 63 -53.68 -14.55 27.29
N ALA A 64 -52.65 -13.81 27.73
CA ALA A 64 -52.43 -12.40 27.45
C ALA A 64 -51.37 -12.18 26.35
N TYR A 65 -50.44 -13.12 26.21
CA TYR A 65 -49.39 -13.12 25.18
C TYR A 65 -49.37 -14.47 24.47
N LEU A 66 -49.37 -14.47 23.13
CA LEU A 66 -49.29 -15.68 22.32
C LEU A 66 -48.27 -15.50 21.18
N ASP A 67 -47.17 -16.26 21.24
CA ASP A 67 -46.18 -16.34 20.16
C ASP A 67 -46.37 -17.61 19.33
N LEU A 68 -46.56 -17.44 18.02
CA LEU A 68 -46.64 -18.50 17.02
C LEU A 68 -45.61 -18.25 15.90
N SER A 69 -44.55 -17.50 16.18
CA SER A 69 -43.55 -17.09 15.17
C SER A 69 -42.69 -18.25 14.67
N MET A 70 -42.09 -18.09 13.49
CA MET A 70 -41.15 -19.06 12.90
C MET A 70 -41.72 -20.49 12.79
N ASN A 71 -43.00 -20.57 12.42
CA ASN A 71 -43.73 -21.82 12.20
C ASN A 71 -44.06 -22.00 10.71
N ASN A 72 -44.74 -23.09 10.38
CA ASN A 72 -45.11 -23.46 9.01
C ASN A 72 -46.62 -23.22 8.75
N LEU A 73 -47.20 -22.18 9.35
CA LEU A 73 -48.63 -21.87 9.22
C LEU A 73 -48.92 -21.27 7.85
N THR A 74 -49.83 -21.90 7.09
CA THR A 74 -50.26 -21.46 5.76
C THR A 74 -51.61 -20.74 5.74
N GLU A 75 -52.50 -21.10 6.67
CA GLU A 75 -53.83 -20.50 6.84
C GLU A 75 -54.22 -20.40 8.33
N LEU A 76 -55.14 -19.47 8.64
CA LEU A 76 -55.78 -19.35 9.95
C LEU A 76 -57.26 -19.71 9.84
N GLN A 77 -57.78 -20.53 10.75
CA GLN A 77 -59.20 -20.87 10.74
C GLN A 77 -60.08 -19.72 11.28
N PRO A 78 -61.25 -19.46 10.69
CA PRO A 78 -62.22 -18.48 11.22
C PRO A 78 -62.63 -18.78 12.66
N GLY A 79 -62.67 -17.76 13.51
CA GLY A 79 -63.12 -17.88 14.91
C GLY A 79 -62.16 -18.63 15.85
N LEU A 80 -60.95 -18.96 15.41
CA LEU A 80 -59.93 -19.69 16.18
C LEU A 80 -59.59 -19.06 17.55
N PHE A 81 -59.62 -17.73 17.64
CA PHE A 81 -59.23 -16.98 18.84
C PHE A 81 -60.41 -16.43 19.66
N LEU A 82 -61.65 -16.84 19.37
CA LEU A 82 -62.89 -16.26 19.93
C LEU A 82 -62.96 -16.26 21.48
N HIS A 83 -62.25 -17.19 22.13
CA HIS A 83 -62.20 -17.33 23.59
C HIS A 83 -61.08 -16.51 24.26
N LEU A 84 -60.10 -16.01 23.52
CA LEU A 84 -58.89 -15.34 24.05
C LEU A 84 -59.11 -13.84 24.30
N ARG A 85 -60.12 -13.50 25.11
CA ARG A 85 -60.56 -12.10 25.33
C ARG A 85 -59.54 -11.21 26.04
N PHE A 86 -58.55 -11.81 26.72
CA PHE A 86 -57.49 -11.11 27.45
C PHE A 86 -56.20 -10.98 26.65
N LEU A 87 -56.14 -11.49 25.43
CA LEU A 87 -54.94 -11.42 24.59
C LEU A 87 -54.61 -9.96 24.23
N GLU A 88 -53.44 -9.51 24.64
CA GLU A 88 -52.91 -8.17 24.37
C GLU A 88 -51.88 -8.17 23.24
N GLU A 89 -51.13 -9.26 23.08
CA GLU A 89 -50.10 -9.43 22.05
C GLU A 89 -50.23 -10.78 21.34
N LEU A 90 -50.29 -10.75 20.00
CA LEU A 90 -50.32 -11.91 19.13
C LEU A 90 -49.20 -11.81 18.09
N ARG A 91 -48.31 -12.80 18.07
CA ARG A 91 -47.24 -12.91 17.07
C ARG A 91 -47.46 -14.11 16.15
N LEU A 92 -47.39 -13.83 14.85
CA LEU A 92 -47.57 -14.76 13.74
C LEU A 92 -46.46 -14.58 12.69
N SER A 93 -45.34 -13.97 13.08
CA SER A 93 -44.25 -13.60 12.18
C SER A 93 -43.43 -14.79 11.68
N GLY A 94 -42.84 -14.71 10.50
CA GLY A 94 -42.01 -15.81 9.96
C GLY A 94 -42.82 -17.07 9.65
N ASN A 95 -44.02 -16.91 9.11
CA ASN A 95 -44.90 -18.01 8.69
C ASN A 95 -45.10 -17.97 7.16
N HIS A 96 -46.03 -18.76 6.62
CA HIS A 96 -46.35 -18.82 5.19
C HIS A 96 -47.79 -18.37 4.92
N LEU A 97 -48.30 -17.41 5.73
CA LEU A 97 -49.65 -16.88 5.58
C LEU A 97 -49.74 -16.04 4.29
N SER A 98 -50.52 -16.52 3.33
CA SER A 98 -50.80 -15.81 2.07
C SER A 98 -52.12 -15.01 2.11
N TYR A 99 -53.02 -15.39 3.02
CA TYR A 99 -54.31 -14.74 3.25
C TYR A 99 -54.79 -15.00 4.69
N ILE A 100 -55.51 -14.04 5.26
CA ILE A 100 -56.13 -14.13 6.59
C ILE A 100 -57.63 -13.87 6.41
N PRO A 101 -58.52 -14.80 6.83
CA PRO A 101 -59.96 -14.62 6.66
C PRO A 101 -60.52 -13.59 7.64
N GLY A 102 -61.58 -12.88 7.24
CA GLY A 102 -62.17 -11.76 8.00
C GLY A 102 -62.63 -12.05 9.43
N GLN A 103 -62.82 -13.32 9.80
CA GLN A 103 -63.19 -13.73 11.16
C GLN A 103 -62.03 -14.36 11.95
N ALA A 104 -60.78 -14.28 11.47
CA ALA A 104 -59.62 -14.87 12.14
C ALA A 104 -59.39 -14.28 13.55
N PHE A 105 -59.45 -12.95 13.67
CA PHE A 105 -59.15 -12.21 14.90
C PHE A 105 -60.38 -11.82 15.72
N SER A 106 -61.57 -12.35 15.38
CA SER A 106 -62.81 -12.05 16.09
C SER A 106 -62.73 -12.54 17.55
N GLY A 107 -63.16 -11.69 18.50
CA GLY A 107 -63.09 -11.94 19.94
C GLY A 107 -61.85 -11.35 20.64
N LEU A 108 -60.83 -10.91 19.89
CA LEU A 108 -59.57 -10.35 20.42
C LEU A 108 -59.69 -8.86 20.84
N TYR A 109 -60.69 -8.54 21.67
CA TYR A 109 -61.02 -7.14 22.00
C TYR A 109 -59.94 -6.40 22.80
N SER A 110 -59.05 -7.11 23.51
CA SER A 110 -57.96 -6.53 24.30
C SER A 110 -56.65 -6.35 23.51
N LEU A 111 -56.61 -6.77 22.24
CA LEU A 111 -55.38 -6.83 21.45
C LEU A 111 -54.81 -5.43 21.19
N LYS A 112 -53.56 -5.22 21.60
CA LYS A 112 -52.77 -3.99 21.43
C LYS A 112 -51.70 -4.14 20.37
N ILE A 113 -51.11 -5.34 20.25
CA ILE A 113 -49.98 -5.64 19.36
C ILE A 113 -50.33 -6.85 18.48
N LEU A 114 -50.23 -6.67 17.17
CA LEU A 114 -50.37 -7.74 16.17
C LEU A 114 -49.13 -7.75 15.26
N MET A 115 -48.42 -8.88 15.25
CA MET A 115 -47.21 -9.08 14.44
C MET A 115 -47.45 -10.10 13.34
N LEU A 116 -47.40 -9.64 12.08
CA LEU A 116 -47.61 -10.43 10.86
C LEU A 116 -46.41 -10.35 9.89
N GLN A 117 -45.27 -9.82 10.33
CA GLN A 117 -44.10 -9.63 9.49
C GLN A 117 -43.45 -10.92 9.00
N ASN A 118 -42.71 -10.87 7.88
CA ASN A 118 -42.08 -12.05 7.25
C ASN A 118 -43.13 -13.15 6.95
N ASN A 119 -44.11 -12.79 6.12
CA ASN A 119 -45.18 -13.68 5.63
C ASN A 119 -45.34 -13.49 4.12
N GLN A 120 -46.36 -14.11 3.52
CA GLN A 120 -46.61 -14.08 2.07
C GLN A 120 -47.86 -13.26 1.72
N LEU A 121 -48.23 -12.28 2.55
CA LEU A 121 -49.45 -11.50 2.39
C LEU A 121 -49.32 -10.58 1.16
N SER A 122 -50.18 -10.78 0.17
CA SER A 122 -50.26 -9.95 -1.05
C SER A 122 -51.10 -8.69 -0.89
N ARG A 123 -51.88 -8.61 0.19
CA ARG A 123 -52.85 -7.55 0.50
C ARG A 123 -53.09 -7.47 2.01
N ILE A 124 -53.46 -6.30 2.50
CA ILE A 124 -53.85 -6.12 3.91
C ILE A 124 -55.15 -6.88 4.20
N PRO A 125 -55.24 -7.63 5.32
CA PRO A 125 -56.44 -8.39 5.71
C PRO A 125 -57.52 -7.49 6.33
N ALA A 126 -58.02 -6.53 5.55
CA ALA A 126 -58.95 -5.48 5.98
C ALA A 126 -60.10 -5.99 6.87
N GLU A 127 -60.83 -7.01 6.38
CA GLU A 127 -61.99 -7.59 7.06
C GLU A 127 -61.64 -8.13 8.46
N ALA A 128 -60.43 -8.65 8.66
CA ALA A 128 -59.98 -9.21 9.93
C ALA A 128 -59.51 -8.14 10.92
N LEU A 129 -59.11 -6.97 10.43
CA LEU A 129 -58.62 -5.85 11.26
C LEU A 129 -59.76 -4.97 11.80
N TRP A 130 -60.92 -4.95 11.14
CA TRP A 130 -62.05 -4.10 11.53
C TRP A 130 -62.57 -4.32 12.96
N GLU A 131 -62.42 -5.53 13.51
CA GLU A 131 -62.88 -5.87 14.88
C GLU A 131 -61.85 -5.59 16.00
N LEU A 132 -60.76 -4.87 15.70
CA LEU A 132 -59.65 -4.62 16.64
C LEU A 132 -59.55 -3.13 17.11
N PRO A 133 -60.52 -2.62 17.90
CA PRO A 133 -60.60 -1.19 18.25
C PRO A 133 -59.48 -0.71 19.17
N ASN A 134 -58.86 -1.61 19.94
CA ASN A 134 -57.79 -1.31 20.90
C ASN A 134 -56.38 -1.50 20.34
N LEU A 135 -56.24 -1.91 19.07
CA LEU A 135 -54.94 -2.16 18.44
C LEU A 135 -54.12 -0.88 18.36
N GLN A 136 -52.89 -0.91 18.87
CA GLN A 136 -51.96 0.21 18.93
C GLN A 136 -50.76 0.01 17.99
N SER A 137 -50.45 -1.22 17.65
CA SER A 137 -49.22 -1.65 16.98
C SER A 137 -49.56 -2.75 15.96
N LEU A 138 -49.37 -2.47 14.67
CA LEU A 138 -49.65 -3.40 13.57
C LEU A 138 -48.42 -3.54 12.67
N ARG A 139 -47.74 -4.69 12.74
CA ARG A 139 -46.61 -5.03 11.88
C ARG A 139 -47.05 -5.88 10.69
N LEU A 140 -46.80 -5.36 9.49
CA LEU A 140 -47.05 -6.00 8.19
C LEU A 140 -45.79 -5.93 7.30
N ASP A 141 -44.64 -5.66 7.90
CA ASP A 141 -43.34 -5.55 7.23
C ASP A 141 -42.84 -6.90 6.65
N ALA A 142 -41.90 -6.87 5.72
CA ALA A 142 -41.37 -8.06 5.03
C ALA A 142 -42.51 -8.96 4.48
N ASN A 143 -43.31 -8.42 3.58
CA ASN A 143 -44.46 -9.11 2.95
C ASN A 143 -44.52 -8.75 1.45
N LEU A 144 -45.58 -9.21 0.76
CA LEU A 144 -45.76 -9.01 -0.68
C LEU A 144 -46.88 -8.01 -1.00
N ILE A 145 -47.16 -7.07 -0.08
CA ILE A 145 -48.30 -6.14 -0.19
C ILE A 145 -47.98 -5.11 -1.26
N SER A 146 -48.78 -5.10 -2.31
CA SER A 146 -48.67 -4.15 -3.44
C SER A 146 -49.81 -3.13 -3.48
N VAL A 147 -50.96 -3.44 -2.89
CA VAL A 147 -52.16 -2.60 -2.91
C VAL A 147 -52.79 -2.53 -1.51
N VAL A 148 -53.15 -1.32 -1.10
CA VAL A 148 -53.84 -1.02 0.16
C VAL A 148 -55.23 -0.44 -0.14
N PRO A 149 -56.30 -1.25 -0.08
CA PRO A 149 -57.67 -0.77 -0.22
C PRO A 149 -58.06 0.33 0.76
N GLU A 150 -58.98 1.22 0.35
CA GLU A 150 -59.38 2.41 1.11
C GLU A 150 -59.91 2.12 2.52
N ARG A 151 -60.50 0.95 2.73
CA ARG A 151 -61.08 0.51 4.02
C ARG A 151 -60.16 -0.41 4.82
N SER A 152 -58.89 -0.56 4.43
CA SER A 152 -57.95 -1.50 5.06
C SER A 152 -57.72 -1.27 6.55
N PHE A 153 -57.85 -0.04 7.02
CA PHE A 153 -57.61 0.35 8.43
C PHE A 153 -58.85 0.98 9.09
N GLU A 154 -60.05 0.69 8.56
CA GLU A 154 -61.31 1.12 9.19
C GLU A 154 -61.47 0.47 10.58
N GLY A 155 -61.98 1.21 11.57
CA GLY A 155 -62.12 0.74 12.96
C GLY A 155 -60.86 0.86 13.84
N LEU A 156 -59.64 0.95 13.27
CA LEU A 156 -58.35 1.00 14.00
C LEU A 156 -58.05 2.37 14.66
N SER A 157 -59.00 2.90 15.42
CA SER A 157 -58.94 4.25 16.02
C SER A 157 -57.83 4.44 17.07
N SER A 158 -57.33 3.36 17.67
CA SER A 158 -56.27 3.38 18.68
C SER A 158 -54.86 3.23 18.11
N LEU A 159 -54.70 3.04 16.78
CA LEU A 159 -53.43 2.68 16.16
C LEU A 159 -52.41 3.82 16.25
N ARG A 160 -51.21 3.51 16.75
CA ARG A 160 -50.08 4.43 16.95
C ARG A 160 -48.87 4.09 16.09
N HIS A 161 -48.65 2.80 15.83
CA HIS A 161 -47.50 2.33 15.08
C HIS A 161 -47.96 1.41 13.95
N LEU A 162 -47.51 1.70 12.73
CA LEU A 162 -47.81 0.95 11.52
C LEU A 162 -46.52 0.69 10.75
N TRP A 163 -46.17 -0.58 10.56
CA TRP A 163 -45.02 -1.00 9.77
C TRP A 163 -45.50 -1.66 8.48
N LEU A 164 -45.08 -1.08 7.36
CA LEU A 164 -45.35 -1.52 5.99
C LEU A 164 -44.06 -1.52 5.16
N ASP A 165 -42.91 -1.55 5.82
CA ASP A 165 -41.61 -1.64 5.18
C ASP A 165 -41.34 -3.01 4.56
N ASP A 166 -40.40 -3.08 3.62
CA ASP A 166 -40.04 -4.29 2.86
C ASP A 166 -41.28 -4.96 2.24
N ASN A 167 -41.90 -4.21 1.33
CA ASN A 167 -43.14 -4.57 0.63
C ASN A 167 -43.09 -4.06 -0.83
N ALA A 168 -44.17 -4.25 -1.58
CA ALA A 168 -44.24 -3.94 -3.02
C ALA A 168 -45.13 -2.72 -3.34
N LEU A 169 -45.26 -1.76 -2.42
CA LEU A 169 -46.11 -0.57 -2.61
C LEU A 169 -45.50 0.37 -3.64
N THR A 170 -46.30 0.79 -4.62
CA THR A 170 -45.88 1.73 -5.68
C THR A 170 -46.35 3.18 -5.46
N GLU A 171 -47.32 3.39 -4.56
CA GLU A 171 -47.90 4.69 -4.24
C GLU A 171 -48.29 4.79 -2.75
N ILE A 172 -48.40 6.02 -2.23
CA ILE A 172 -48.89 6.27 -0.87
C ILE A 172 -50.40 5.99 -0.79
N PRO A 173 -50.88 5.16 0.15
CA PRO A 173 -52.30 4.79 0.23
C PRO A 173 -53.16 5.81 0.99
N ILE A 174 -53.19 7.04 0.48
CA ILE A 174 -53.81 8.24 1.09
C ILE A 174 -55.20 7.97 1.67
N ARG A 175 -56.07 7.30 0.89
CA ARG A 175 -57.47 7.04 1.28
C ARG A 175 -57.59 6.15 2.50
N ALA A 176 -56.70 5.16 2.67
CA ALA A 176 -56.68 4.28 3.83
C ALA A 176 -56.05 4.96 5.06
N LEU A 177 -54.97 5.73 4.85
CA LEU A 177 -54.28 6.46 5.91
C LEU A 177 -55.13 7.57 6.53
N ASN A 178 -56.07 8.15 5.76
CA ASN A 178 -56.92 9.27 6.21
C ASN A 178 -57.76 9.02 7.48
N ASN A 179 -57.94 7.75 7.89
CA ASN A 179 -58.66 7.36 9.10
C ASN A 179 -57.75 7.28 10.35
N LEU A 180 -56.42 7.22 10.18
CA LEU A 180 -55.43 6.93 11.23
C LEU A 180 -54.96 8.18 12.00
N ARG A 181 -55.89 8.95 12.56
CA ARG A 181 -55.57 10.23 13.24
C ARG A 181 -54.71 10.09 14.51
N SER A 182 -54.69 8.92 15.12
CA SER A 182 -53.92 8.58 16.33
C SER A 182 -52.49 8.10 16.05
N LEU A 183 -52.12 7.95 14.77
CA LEU A 183 -50.84 7.38 14.36
C LEU A 183 -49.68 8.30 14.77
N GLN A 184 -48.62 7.71 15.34
CA GLN A 184 -47.45 8.39 15.90
C GLN A 184 -46.18 8.02 15.14
N ALA A 185 -46.03 6.76 14.71
CA ALA A 185 -44.94 6.33 13.84
C ALA A 185 -45.48 5.51 12.66
N MET A 186 -44.92 5.76 11.48
CA MET A 186 -45.21 5.00 10.27
C MET A 186 -43.93 4.81 9.46
N THR A 187 -43.71 3.59 8.99
CA THR A 187 -42.66 3.29 8.02
C THR A 187 -43.26 2.67 6.75
N LEU A 188 -42.81 3.22 5.62
CA LEU A 188 -43.10 2.81 4.25
C LEU A 188 -41.76 2.59 3.51
N ALA A 189 -40.69 2.31 4.25
CA ALA A 189 -39.34 2.14 3.71
C ALA A 189 -39.20 0.83 2.92
N LEU A 190 -38.15 0.66 2.12
CA LEU A 190 -37.93 -0.56 1.31
C LEU A 190 -39.19 -0.93 0.48
N ASN A 191 -39.67 0.03 -0.32
CA ASN A 191 -40.84 -0.12 -1.19
C ASN A 191 -40.50 0.48 -2.58
N LEU A 192 -41.49 0.55 -3.47
CA LEU A 192 -41.34 1.01 -4.86
C LEU A 192 -42.04 2.36 -5.11
N ILE A 193 -42.15 3.20 -4.09
CA ILE A 193 -42.90 4.47 -4.15
C ILE A 193 -42.12 5.47 -5.02
N GLY A 194 -42.70 5.85 -6.17
CA GLY A 194 -42.06 6.78 -7.12
C GLY A 194 -42.36 8.27 -6.91
N PHE A 195 -43.48 8.59 -6.26
CA PHE A 195 -44.02 9.96 -6.15
C PHE A 195 -44.86 10.14 -4.89
N ILE A 196 -44.74 11.30 -4.23
CA ILE A 196 -45.63 11.71 -3.13
C ILE A 196 -46.47 12.92 -3.56
N PRO A 197 -47.79 12.78 -3.74
CA PRO A 197 -48.67 13.90 -4.13
C PRO A 197 -48.90 14.89 -2.98
N ASP A 198 -49.44 16.06 -3.32
CA ASP A 198 -49.90 17.05 -2.32
C ASP A 198 -50.95 16.45 -1.37
N TYR A 199 -50.91 16.85 -0.09
CA TYR A 199 -51.83 16.42 0.97
C TYR A 199 -51.87 14.91 1.25
N ALA A 200 -50.83 14.15 0.86
CA ALA A 200 -50.79 12.70 1.01
C ALA A 200 -50.97 12.19 2.45
N PHE A 201 -50.64 13.02 3.44
CA PHE A 201 -50.69 12.69 4.87
C PHE A 201 -51.58 13.64 5.70
N GLN A 202 -52.50 14.38 5.06
CA GLN A 202 -53.22 15.53 5.65
C GLN A 202 -53.89 15.28 7.00
N ASN A 203 -54.44 14.08 7.23
CA ASN A 203 -55.15 13.73 8.46
C ASN A 203 -54.26 13.10 9.56
N LEU A 204 -52.98 12.83 9.29
CA LEU A 204 -52.05 12.18 10.23
C LEU A 204 -51.46 13.19 11.23
N THR A 205 -52.33 13.97 11.88
CA THR A 205 -51.93 15.11 12.71
C THR A 205 -51.15 14.73 13.97
N SER A 206 -51.23 13.48 14.43
CA SER A 206 -50.47 12.96 15.58
C SER A 206 -49.10 12.37 15.21
N LEU A 207 -48.74 12.31 13.93
CA LEU A 207 -47.54 11.63 13.47
C LEU A 207 -46.28 12.39 13.88
N VAL A 208 -45.34 11.66 14.48
CA VAL A 208 -44.04 12.14 15.00
C VAL A 208 -42.90 11.62 14.13
N VAL A 209 -42.98 10.37 13.66
CA VAL A 209 -41.94 9.71 12.88
C VAL A 209 -42.53 9.19 11.56
N LEU A 210 -41.88 9.55 10.44
CA LEU A 210 -42.20 9.07 9.10
C LEU A 210 -40.94 8.60 8.38
N HIS A 211 -40.85 7.29 8.10
CA HIS A 211 -39.76 6.70 7.32
C HIS A 211 -40.23 6.34 5.91
N LEU A 212 -39.50 6.85 4.91
CA LEU A 212 -39.71 6.65 3.47
C LEU A 212 -38.40 6.25 2.76
N HIS A 213 -37.37 5.85 3.51
CA HIS A 213 -36.06 5.50 2.95
C HIS A 213 -36.09 4.24 2.08
N ASN A 214 -35.08 4.04 1.22
CA ASN A 214 -35.03 2.91 0.28
C ASN A 214 -36.31 2.81 -0.58
N ASN A 215 -36.67 3.90 -1.24
CA ASN A 215 -37.76 3.96 -2.21
C ASN A 215 -37.25 4.53 -3.54
N GLN A 216 -38.14 4.73 -4.50
CA GLN A 216 -37.81 5.26 -5.84
C GLN A 216 -38.32 6.70 -6.00
N ILE A 217 -38.40 7.48 -4.91
CA ILE A 217 -39.07 8.80 -4.92
C ILE A 217 -38.22 9.78 -5.73
N GLN A 218 -38.70 10.13 -6.93
CA GLN A 218 -38.06 11.12 -7.81
C GLN A 218 -38.59 12.54 -7.56
N HIS A 219 -39.88 12.66 -7.22
CA HIS A 219 -40.60 13.93 -7.10
C HIS A 219 -41.53 13.97 -5.88
N LEU A 220 -41.69 15.17 -5.33
CA LEU A 220 -42.56 15.47 -4.19
C LEU A 220 -43.47 16.64 -4.55
N GLY A 221 -44.76 16.54 -4.22
CA GLY A 221 -45.69 17.67 -4.29
C GLY A 221 -45.28 18.79 -3.32
N THR A 222 -45.51 20.05 -3.70
CA THR A 222 -45.16 21.23 -2.89
C THR A 222 -45.76 21.26 -1.49
N ASN A 223 -46.92 20.63 -1.31
CA ASN A 223 -47.68 20.51 -0.05
C ASN A 223 -47.86 19.03 0.34
N SER A 224 -46.97 18.14 -0.09
CA SER A 224 -47.03 16.69 0.17
C SER A 224 -47.08 16.32 1.66
N PHE A 225 -46.32 17.04 2.49
CA PHE A 225 -46.28 16.86 3.94
C PHE A 225 -47.23 17.77 4.74
N GLU A 226 -48.14 18.50 4.08
CA GLU A 226 -49.10 19.36 4.79
C GLU A 226 -50.05 18.51 5.66
N GLY A 227 -50.29 18.97 6.90
CA GLY A 227 -51.06 18.27 7.93
C GLY A 227 -50.21 17.56 9.00
N LEU A 228 -48.92 17.30 8.72
CA LEU A 228 -47.97 16.65 9.64
C LEU A 228 -47.42 17.62 10.72
N HIS A 229 -48.32 18.24 11.48
CA HIS A 229 -48.00 19.32 12.44
C HIS A 229 -47.12 18.89 13.61
N ASN A 230 -47.05 17.59 13.92
CA ASN A 230 -46.30 17.01 15.03
C ASN A 230 -45.03 16.26 14.61
N LEU A 231 -44.66 16.30 13.32
CA LEU A 231 -43.53 15.52 12.83
C LEU A 231 -42.20 16.05 13.38
N GLU A 232 -41.43 15.15 14.00
CA GLU A 232 -40.11 15.41 14.56
C GLU A 232 -38.99 14.75 13.75
N THR A 233 -39.25 13.57 13.16
CA THR A 233 -38.29 12.84 12.30
C THR A 233 -38.91 12.53 10.94
N LEU A 234 -38.22 12.96 9.88
CA LEU A 234 -38.54 12.63 8.48
C LEU A 234 -37.31 11.99 7.81
N ASP A 235 -37.47 10.77 7.33
CA ASP A 235 -36.43 10.05 6.60
C ASP A 235 -36.81 9.82 5.13
N LEU A 236 -36.06 10.45 4.22
CA LEU A 236 -36.11 10.32 2.76
C LEU A 236 -34.78 9.78 2.18
N ASN A 237 -33.93 9.14 2.99
CA ASN A 237 -32.63 8.62 2.59
C ASN A 237 -32.75 7.53 1.51
N TYR A 238 -31.71 7.29 0.71
CA TYR A 238 -31.70 6.26 -0.34
C TYR A 238 -32.94 6.33 -1.25
N ASN A 239 -33.07 7.44 -1.96
CA ASN A 239 -34.15 7.73 -2.90
C ASN A 239 -33.58 8.37 -4.17
N GLU A 240 -34.45 8.73 -5.13
CA GLU A 240 -34.03 9.27 -6.43
C GLU A 240 -34.26 10.79 -6.57
N LEU A 241 -34.41 11.52 -5.45
CA LEU A 241 -34.81 12.93 -5.45
C LEU A 241 -33.86 13.79 -6.28
N LEU A 242 -34.40 14.48 -7.28
CA LEU A 242 -33.63 15.36 -8.17
C LEU A 242 -33.48 16.79 -7.63
N GLU A 243 -34.40 17.21 -6.76
CA GLU A 243 -34.52 18.57 -6.24
C GLU A 243 -34.72 18.57 -4.72
N PHE A 244 -34.36 19.68 -4.06
CA PHE A 244 -34.54 19.85 -2.63
C PHE A 244 -36.03 19.79 -2.22
N PRO A 245 -36.40 19.07 -1.15
CA PRO A 245 -37.79 18.84 -0.75
C PRO A 245 -38.44 20.09 -0.11
N VAL A 246 -38.82 21.09 -0.91
CA VAL A 246 -39.39 22.38 -0.44
C VAL A 246 -40.60 22.20 0.49
N ALA A 247 -41.35 21.09 0.36
CA ALA A 247 -42.50 20.74 1.20
C ALA A 247 -42.19 20.67 2.71
N ILE A 248 -40.93 20.42 3.11
CA ILE A 248 -40.54 20.40 4.53
C ILE A 248 -40.82 21.72 5.25
N ARG A 249 -40.96 22.83 4.53
CA ARG A 249 -41.19 24.17 5.08
C ARG A 249 -42.43 24.27 6.00
N THR A 250 -43.37 23.33 5.86
CA THR A 250 -44.58 23.23 6.71
C THR A 250 -44.32 22.56 8.07
N LEU A 251 -43.20 21.84 8.22
CA LEU A 251 -42.88 20.97 9.35
C LEU A 251 -42.18 21.73 10.49
N GLY A 252 -42.94 22.61 11.16
CA GLY A 252 -42.42 23.49 12.23
C GLY A 252 -41.89 22.79 13.48
N ARG A 253 -42.12 21.48 13.65
CA ARG A 253 -41.60 20.66 14.76
C ARG A 253 -40.43 19.76 14.40
N LEU A 254 -40.00 19.75 13.14
CA LEU A 254 -38.95 18.88 12.63
C LEU A 254 -37.62 19.09 13.38
N GLN A 255 -37.05 17.99 13.87
CA GLN A 255 -35.81 17.92 14.65
C GLN A 255 -34.73 17.14 13.91
N GLU A 256 -35.13 16.11 13.16
CA GLU A 256 -34.25 15.27 12.36
C GLU A 256 -34.78 15.16 10.92
N LEU A 257 -33.88 15.30 9.96
CA LEU A 257 -34.18 15.26 8.53
C LEU A 257 -33.11 14.50 7.76
N GLY A 258 -33.47 13.34 7.21
CA GLY A 258 -32.66 12.57 6.29
C GLY A 258 -33.09 12.77 4.84
N PHE A 259 -32.14 13.05 3.96
CA PHE A 259 -32.25 12.92 2.50
C PHE A 259 -30.89 12.58 1.85
N HIS A 260 -30.05 11.81 2.54
CA HIS A 260 -28.75 11.35 2.03
C HIS A 260 -28.93 10.26 0.96
N ASN A 261 -27.88 9.98 0.17
CA ASN A 261 -27.93 9.05 -0.98
C ASN A 261 -29.12 9.34 -1.91
N ASN A 262 -29.14 10.56 -2.47
CA ASN A 262 -30.15 11.07 -3.40
C ASN A 262 -29.45 11.83 -4.55
N ASN A 263 -30.21 12.34 -5.52
CA ASN A 263 -29.68 13.00 -6.72
C ASN A 263 -29.73 14.54 -6.65
N ILE A 264 -29.82 15.13 -5.45
CA ILE A 264 -30.07 16.57 -5.27
C ILE A 264 -28.80 17.38 -5.57
N LYS A 265 -28.92 18.32 -6.52
CA LYS A 265 -27.79 19.13 -7.00
C LYS A 265 -27.62 20.46 -6.28
N ALA A 266 -28.64 20.95 -5.58
CA ALA A 266 -28.61 22.28 -4.97
C ALA A 266 -29.45 22.37 -3.69
N ILE A 267 -28.91 23.03 -2.66
CA ILE A 267 -29.68 23.47 -1.50
C ILE A 267 -30.05 24.95 -1.69
N PRO A 268 -31.33 25.32 -1.77
CA PRO A 268 -31.76 26.67 -2.10
C PRO A 268 -31.55 27.68 -0.96
N GLU A 269 -31.61 28.97 -1.30
CA GLU A 269 -31.67 30.05 -0.30
C GLU A 269 -32.86 29.85 0.66
N LYS A 270 -32.63 30.05 1.96
CA LYS A 270 -33.64 29.87 3.03
C LYS A 270 -34.26 28.46 3.12
N ALA A 271 -33.57 27.44 2.64
CA ALA A 271 -33.99 26.03 2.63
C ALA A 271 -34.73 25.58 3.92
N PHE A 272 -34.14 25.85 5.09
CA PHE A 272 -34.64 25.35 6.39
C PHE A 272 -35.41 26.40 7.21
N VAL A 273 -35.86 27.50 6.61
CA VAL A 273 -36.54 28.61 7.33
C VAL A 273 -37.83 28.21 8.04
N GLY A 274 -38.46 27.11 7.62
CA GLY A 274 -39.65 26.54 8.27
C GLY A 274 -39.34 25.63 9.46
N ASN A 275 -38.06 25.28 9.69
CA ASN A 275 -37.67 24.15 10.53
C ASN A 275 -36.65 24.56 11.63
N PRO A 276 -36.98 25.53 12.50
CA PRO A 276 -36.03 26.14 13.44
C PRO A 276 -35.58 25.21 14.59
N LEU A 277 -36.14 24.00 14.68
CA LEU A 277 -35.85 23.01 15.72
C LEU A 277 -34.90 21.89 15.26
N LEU A 278 -34.45 21.92 14.01
CA LEU A 278 -33.50 20.94 13.46
C LEU A 278 -32.22 20.85 14.30
N GLN A 279 -31.85 19.62 14.65
CA GLN A 279 -30.68 19.24 15.42
C GLN A 279 -29.67 18.50 14.52
N THR A 280 -30.19 17.62 13.66
CA THR A 280 -29.46 16.80 12.69
C THR A 280 -30.06 16.96 11.30
N ILE A 281 -29.20 17.01 10.28
CA ILE A 281 -29.60 17.01 8.87
C ILE A 281 -28.61 16.13 8.11
N HIS A 282 -29.08 15.02 7.53
CA HIS A 282 -28.24 14.08 6.79
C HIS A 282 -28.50 14.22 5.30
N PHE A 283 -27.52 14.71 4.55
CA PHE A 283 -27.63 14.95 3.10
C PHE A 283 -26.35 14.59 2.32
N TYR A 284 -25.44 13.83 2.93
CA TYR A 284 -24.28 13.27 2.25
C TYR A 284 -24.70 12.37 1.07
N ASP A 285 -23.74 12.00 0.22
CA ASP A 285 -23.98 11.23 -1.01
C ASP A 285 -25.07 11.81 -1.91
N ASN A 286 -25.20 13.14 -1.90
CA ASN A 286 -25.90 13.89 -2.92
C ASN A 286 -24.85 14.63 -3.78
N PRO A 287 -25.06 14.75 -5.10
CA PRO A 287 -24.18 15.50 -6.00
C PRO A 287 -24.42 17.02 -5.87
N ILE A 288 -24.39 17.55 -4.65
CA ILE A 288 -24.60 18.96 -4.34
C ILE A 288 -23.47 19.77 -4.98
N GLN A 289 -23.82 20.67 -5.89
CA GLN A 289 -22.91 21.60 -6.54
C GLN A 289 -23.02 22.99 -5.90
N PHE A 290 -24.26 23.41 -5.59
CA PHE A 290 -24.59 24.75 -5.08
C PHE A 290 -25.31 24.73 -3.73
N VAL A 291 -25.00 25.71 -2.87
CA VAL A 291 -25.71 25.96 -1.61
C VAL A 291 -25.97 27.46 -1.47
N GLY A 292 -27.21 27.83 -1.18
CA GLY A 292 -27.60 29.21 -0.91
C GLY A 292 -26.93 29.79 0.34
N ARG A 293 -26.50 31.06 0.27
CA ARG A 293 -25.78 31.76 1.35
C ARG A 293 -26.56 31.80 2.66
N SER A 294 -27.90 31.85 2.58
CA SER A 294 -28.82 31.88 3.72
C SER A 294 -29.49 30.53 4.03
N ALA A 295 -29.07 29.43 3.40
CA ALA A 295 -29.69 28.12 3.57
C ALA A 295 -29.73 27.65 5.04
N PHE A 296 -28.62 27.82 5.76
CA PHE A 296 -28.40 27.35 7.14
C PHE A 296 -28.49 28.45 8.21
N GLN A 297 -29.18 29.56 7.93
CA GLN A 297 -29.43 30.61 8.92
C GLN A 297 -30.52 30.21 9.94
N TYR A 298 -30.41 30.72 11.17
CA TYR A 298 -31.40 30.58 12.25
C TYR A 298 -31.74 29.14 12.63
N LEU A 299 -30.74 28.26 12.68
CA LEU A 299 -30.86 26.87 13.17
C LEU A 299 -30.18 26.74 14.56
N PRO A 300 -30.76 27.32 15.64
CA PRO A 300 -30.09 27.43 16.94
C PRO A 300 -29.84 26.09 17.64
N LYS A 301 -30.44 24.99 17.17
CA LYS A 301 -30.26 23.63 17.69
C LYS A 301 -29.31 22.75 16.85
N LEU A 302 -28.89 23.17 15.65
CA LEU A 302 -28.05 22.34 14.79
C LEU A 302 -26.69 22.06 15.46
N HIS A 303 -26.27 20.80 15.49
CA HIS A 303 -25.00 20.37 16.11
C HIS A 303 -23.92 20.05 15.07
N THR A 304 -24.30 19.44 13.96
CA THR A 304 -23.38 19.01 12.90
C THR A 304 -23.84 19.58 11.56
N LEU A 305 -22.89 20.13 10.80
CA LEU A 305 -23.08 20.52 9.41
C LEU A 305 -21.94 19.93 8.58
N SER A 306 -22.25 19.03 7.65
CA SER A 306 -21.29 18.37 6.77
C SER A 306 -21.63 18.63 5.30
N LEU A 307 -20.72 19.25 4.56
CA LEU A 307 -20.89 19.72 3.18
C LEU A 307 -19.71 19.24 2.34
N ASN A 308 -19.86 18.11 1.66
CA ASN A 308 -18.81 17.51 0.85
C ASN A 308 -19.12 17.67 -0.65
N GLY A 309 -18.15 18.12 -1.44
CA GLY A 309 -18.23 18.13 -2.91
C GLY A 309 -18.94 19.33 -3.56
N ALA A 310 -19.29 20.37 -2.79
CA ALA A 310 -20.07 21.51 -3.26
C ALA A 310 -19.24 22.54 -4.05
N THR A 311 -18.83 22.16 -5.27
CA THR A 311 -17.79 22.83 -6.08
C THR A 311 -18.03 24.29 -6.44
N ASP A 312 -19.27 24.79 -6.37
CA ASP A 312 -19.58 26.20 -6.71
C ASP A 312 -19.48 27.15 -5.49
N ILE A 313 -19.26 26.63 -4.27
CA ILE A 313 -19.18 27.42 -3.04
C ILE A 313 -17.81 28.10 -2.90
N ARG A 314 -17.71 29.35 -3.37
CA ARG A 314 -16.49 30.18 -3.22
C ARG A 314 -16.31 30.81 -1.83
N GLU A 315 -17.39 30.95 -1.08
CA GLU A 315 -17.46 31.61 0.24
C GLU A 315 -18.28 30.76 1.21
N LEU A 316 -17.89 30.71 2.49
CA LEU A 316 -18.64 30.01 3.54
C LEU A 316 -20.11 30.53 3.62
N PRO A 317 -21.12 29.64 3.76
CA PRO A 317 -22.50 30.08 4.01
C PRO A 317 -22.64 30.88 5.32
N ASP A 318 -23.62 31.77 5.40
CA ASP A 318 -23.86 32.57 6.60
C ASP A 318 -24.61 31.77 7.67
N LEU A 319 -23.91 31.47 8.76
CA LEU A 319 -24.41 30.69 9.89
C LEU A 319 -25.03 31.57 10.99
N LYS A 320 -25.49 32.78 10.64
CA LYS A 320 -26.16 33.70 11.58
C LYS A 320 -27.35 33.02 12.28
N GLY A 321 -27.28 32.94 13.61
CA GLY A 321 -28.30 32.32 14.47
C GLY A 321 -28.09 30.83 14.75
N THR A 322 -27.13 30.19 14.08
CA THR A 322 -26.81 28.76 14.18
C THR A 322 -25.67 28.56 15.18
N THR A 323 -25.95 28.89 16.46
CA THR A 323 -24.93 29.07 17.50
C THR A 323 -24.55 27.81 18.29
N SER A 324 -25.28 26.70 18.09
CA SER A 324 -25.02 25.42 18.78
C SER A 324 -24.14 24.44 17.99
N LEU A 325 -23.57 24.87 16.87
CA LEU A 325 -22.75 24.03 16.00
C LEU A 325 -21.47 23.59 16.72
N GLU A 326 -21.23 22.28 16.76
CA GLU A 326 -20.04 21.65 17.33
C GLU A 326 -19.11 21.10 16.25
N ILE A 327 -19.67 20.61 15.13
CA ILE A 327 -18.92 20.04 14.01
C ILE A 327 -19.28 20.79 12.73
N LEU A 328 -18.27 21.38 12.09
CA LEU A 328 -18.38 22.00 10.76
C LEU A 328 -17.38 21.32 9.81
N THR A 329 -17.92 20.51 8.91
CA THR A 329 -17.18 19.84 7.83
C THR A 329 -17.60 20.48 6.51
N LEU A 330 -16.65 21.03 5.75
CA LEU A 330 -16.92 21.58 4.43
C LEU A 330 -15.73 21.33 3.51
N THR A 331 -15.79 20.25 2.73
CA THR A 331 -14.68 19.76 1.91
C THR A 331 -14.99 19.83 0.42
N ARG A 332 -13.94 19.93 -0.42
CA ARG A 332 -14.06 19.89 -1.90
C ARG A 332 -14.95 20.96 -2.51
N ALA A 333 -15.10 22.10 -1.84
CA ALA A 333 -16.05 23.13 -2.21
C ALA A 333 -15.42 24.30 -3.01
N GLY A 334 -14.10 24.46 -2.91
CA GLY A 334 -13.37 25.54 -3.58
C GLY A 334 -13.35 26.86 -2.80
N ILE A 335 -13.60 26.82 -1.48
CA ILE A 335 -13.49 27.99 -0.60
C ILE A 335 -12.07 28.55 -0.63
N ARG A 336 -11.94 29.88 -0.71
CA ARG A 336 -10.66 30.59 -0.65
C ARG A 336 -10.42 31.36 0.64
N LEU A 337 -11.47 31.87 1.25
CA LEU A 337 -11.41 32.78 2.39
C LEU A 337 -12.51 32.44 3.41
N LEU A 338 -12.17 32.55 4.69
CA LEU A 338 -13.09 32.39 5.81
C LEU A 338 -13.47 33.76 6.39
N PRO A 339 -14.73 33.97 6.81
CA PRO A 339 -15.16 35.25 7.35
C PRO A 339 -14.53 35.53 8.73
N LEU A 340 -13.93 36.72 8.90
CA LEU A 340 -13.28 37.19 10.14
C LEU A 340 -14.15 37.07 11.42
N GLY A 341 -15.47 37.05 11.26
CA GLY A 341 -16.46 36.94 12.35
C GLY A 341 -16.87 35.51 12.71
N MET A 342 -16.44 34.47 11.99
CA MET A 342 -16.95 33.10 12.11
C MET A 342 -16.94 32.58 13.54
N CYS A 343 -15.80 32.69 14.24
CA CYS A 343 -15.68 32.25 15.63
C CYS A 343 -16.55 33.02 16.63
N GLN A 344 -17.08 34.19 16.27
CA GLN A 344 -18.06 34.91 17.09
C GLN A 344 -19.49 34.36 16.90
N GLN A 345 -19.77 33.78 15.73
CA GLN A 345 -21.03 33.11 15.42
C GLN A 345 -21.05 31.66 15.93
N LEU A 346 -19.90 30.98 15.98
CA LEU A 346 -19.74 29.56 16.32
C LEU A 346 -18.96 29.33 17.64
N PRO A 347 -19.45 29.80 18.81
CA PRO A 347 -18.71 29.73 20.08
C PRO A 347 -18.60 28.31 20.67
N ARG A 348 -19.33 27.33 20.10
CA ARG A 348 -19.33 25.93 20.55
C ARG A 348 -18.52 24.98 19.66
N LEU A 349 -17.93 25.49 18.57
CA LEU A 349 -17.25 24.66 17.58
C LEU A 349 -16.08 23.88 18.20
N ARG A 350 -16.07 22.56 17.97
CA ARG A 350 -15.08 21.58 18.43
C ARG A 350 -14.25 21.02 17.28
N VAL A 351 -14.89 20.72 16.15
CA VAL A 351 -14.25 20.18 14.94
C VAL A 351 -14.48 21.15 13.78
N LEU A 352 -13.39 21.53 13.11
CA LEU A 352 -13.41 22.33 11.88
C LEU A 352 -12.61 21.61 10.78
N GLU A 353 -13.32 21.00 9.83
CA GLU A 353 -12.74 20.22 8.73
C GLU A 353 -13.01 20.95 7.40
N LEU A 354 -11.94 21.44 6.77
CA LEU A 354 -11.96 22.31 5.58
C LEU A 354 -11.00 21.82 4.48
N SER A 355 -10.73 20.52 4.43
CA SER A 355 -9.81 19.92 3.46
C SER A 355 -10.27 20.00 2.00
N HIS A 356 -9.30 19.84 1.10
CA HIS A 356 -9.50 19.85 -0.35
C HIS A 356 -10.19 21.14 -0.86
N ASN A 357 -9.88 22.29 -0.27
CA ASN A 357 -10.36 23.59 -0.71
C ASN A 357 -9.23 24.40 -1.39
N GLN A 358 -9.40 25.71 -1.54
CA GLN A 358 -8.44 26.63 -2.15
C GLN A 358 -8.02 27.72 -1.14
N ILE A 359 -7.96 27.38 0.16
CA ILE A 359 -7.71 28.35 1.22
C ILE A 359 -6.23 28.81 1.15
N GLU A 360 -6.03 30.10 0.98
CA GLU A 360 -4.70 30.74 0.91
C GLU A 360 -4.26 31.29 2.28
N GLU A 361 -5.20 31.84 3.06
CA GLU A 361 -4.97 32.48 4.35
C GLU A 361 -6.10 32.19 5.35
N LEU A 362 -5.79 32.18 6.65
CA LEU A 362 -6.74 31.94 7.73
C LEU A 362 -6.92 33.18 8.63
N PRO A 363 -8.16 33.49 9.06
CA PRO A 363 -8.41 34.47 10.11
C PRO A 363 -7.94 33.93 11.47
N SER A 364 -7.77 34.82 12.47
CA SER A 364 -7.49 34.37 13.84
C SER A 364 -8.65 33.56 14.42
N LEU A 365 -8.39 32.28 14.72
CA LEU A 365 -9.34 31.35 15.30
C LEU A 365 -9.47 31.47 16.83
N ARG A 366 -8.72 32.40 17.46
CA ARG A 366 -8.68 32.67 18.91
C ARG A 366 -10.05 32.71 19.60
N ARG A 367 -11.10 33.17 18.90
CA ARG A 367 -12.46 33.28 19.46
C ARG A 367 -13.27 31.98 19.42
N CYS A 368 -12.70 30.88 18.93
CA CYS A 368 -13.26 29.52 18.98
C CYS A 368 -12.58 28.69 20.10
N PRO A 369 -12.81 28.97 21.40
CA PRO A 369 -12.01 28.40 22.50
C PRO A 369 -12.21 26.90 22.73
N LYS A 370 -13.22 26.30 22.09
CA LYS A 370 -13.58 24.89 22.20
C LYS A 370 -13.02 24.01 21.07
N LEU A 371 -12.29 24.56 20.11
CA LEU A 371 -11.71 23.76 19.02
C LEU A 371 -10.75 22.71 19.60
N GLU A 372 -11.09 21.45 19.34
CA GLU A 372 -10.35 20.24 19.65
C GLU A 372 -9.60 19.74 18.40
N GLU A 373 -10.18 19.91 17.21
CA GLU A 373 -9.63 19.37 15.95
C GLU A 373 -9.80 20.35 14.79
N ILE A 374 -8.74 20.50 13.99
CA ILE A 374 -8.72 21.33 12.78
C ILE A 374 -8.08 20.54 11.63
N GLY A 375 -8.85 20.28 10.58
CA GLY A 375 -8.40 19.68 9.31
C GLY A 375 -8.35 20.73 8.19
N LEU A 376 -7.16 20.94 7.61
CA LEU A 376 -6.88 21.92 6.56
C LEU A 376 -6.05 21.31 5.42
N GLN A 377 -5.98 19.99 5.35
CA GLN A 377 -5.20 19.24 4.37
C GLN A 377 -5.65 19.51 2.93
N HIS A 378 -4.69 19.49 1.98
CA HIS A 378 -4.94 19.81 0.57
C HIS A 378 -5.56 21.21 0.35
N ASN A 379 -4.92 22.25 0.89
CA ASN A 379 -5.24 23.66 0.63
C ASN A 379 -4.03 24.38 -0.02
N GLN A 380 -4.06 25.72 -0.07
CA GLN A 380 -3.02 26.54 -0.72
C GLN A 380 -2.32 27.49 0.25
N MET A 381 -2.30 27.15 1.54
CA MET A 381 -1.67 27.98 2.58
C MET A 381 -0.15 28.06 2.40
N TRP A 382 0.42 29.26 2.53
CA TRP A 382 1.84 29.52 2.32
C TRP A 382 2.59 30.03 3.57
N GLU A 383 1.88 30.62 4.54
CA GLU A 383 2.39 31.09 5.83
C GLU A 383 1.38 30.81 6.97
N ILE A 384 1.88 30.62 8.20
CA ILE A 384 1.07 30.63 9.43
C ILE A 384 1.49 31.81 10.31
N GLY A 385 0.55 32.74 10.55
CA GLY A 385 0.75 33.92 11.38
C GLY A 385 0.76 33.65 12.89
N ALA A 386 1.22 34.63 13.67
CA ALA A 386 1.36 34.52 15.12
C ALA A 386 0.04 34.30 15.86
N ASP A 387 -1.06 34.86 15.35
CA ASP A 387 -2.36 34.89 16.03
C ASP A 387 -3.38 33.87 15.47
N THR A 388 -3.07 33.19 14.36
CA THR A 388 -3.94 32.22 13.65
C THR A 388 -4.50 31.16 14.60
N PHE A 389 -3.63 30.43 15.31
CA PHE A 389 -4.00 29.37 16.26
C PHE A 389 -3.84 29.80 17.73
N SER A 390 -3.72 31.11 17.99
CA SER A 390 -3.43 31.62 19.32
C SER A 390 -4.58 31.40 20.33
N GLN A 391 -4.24 30.98 21.54
CA GLN A 391 -5.13 30.68 22.67
C GLN A 391 -6.09 29.48 22.48
N LEU A 392 -5.87 28.61 21.48
CA LEU A 392 -6.63 27.36 21.32
C LEU A 392 -6.16 26.26 22.29
N SER A 393 -6.44 26.44 23.60
CA SER A 393 -5.98 25.52 24.65
C SER A 393 -6.65 24.14 24.64
N ALA A 394 -7.78 23.98 23.93
CA ALA A 394 -8.48 22.71 23.77
C ALA A 394 -7.96 21.87 22.60
N LEU A 395 -7.15 22.45 21.69
CA LEU A 395 -6.76 21.83 20.43
C LEU A 395 -5.85 20.61 20.66
N ARG A 396 -6.25 19.46 20.12
CA ARG A 396 -5.59 18.15 20.22
C ARG A 396 -5.00 17.70 18.88
N ALA A 397 -5.70 17.97 17.77
CA ALA A 397 -5.26 17.60 16.43
C ALA A 397 -5.25 18.81 15.49
N LEU A 398 -4.19 18.92 14.70
CA LEU A 398 -4.03 19.92 13.64
C LEU A 398 -3.40 19.26 12.42
N ASP A 399 -4.17 19.13 11.33
CA ASP A 399 -3.69 18.66 10.03
C ASP A 399 -3.57 19.85 9.05
N LEU A 400 -2.35 20.08 8.59
CA LEU A 400 -1.94 21.10 7.64
C LEU A 400 -1.18 20.47 6.46
N SER A 401 -1.33 19.16 6.25
CA SER A 401 -0.65 18.41 5.20
C SER A 401 -1.05 18.88 3.79
N TRP A 402 -0.19 18.62 2.80
CA TRP A 402 -0.41 18.95 1.40
C TRP A 402 -0.80 20.41 1.14
N ASN A 403 -0.13 21.33 1.84
CA ASN A 403 -0.19 22.76 1.58
C ASN A 403 1.15 23.25 0.97
N VAL A 404 1.36 24.56 0.86
CA VAL A 404 2.61 25.16 0.34
C VAL A 404 3.33 25.98 1.41
N ILE A 405 3.18 25.60 2.69
CA ILE A 405 3.65 26.37 3.85
C ILE A 405 5.17 26.43 3.85
N ARG A 406 5.72 27.65 3.83
CA ARG A 406 7.17 27.94 3.86
C ARG A 406 7.64 28.41 5.23
N PHE A 407 6.79 29.18 5.91
CA PHE A 407 7.11 29.83 7.17
C PHE A 407 5.97 29.64 8.17
N ILE A 408 6.35 29.39 9.42
CA ILE A 408 5.46 29.31 10.58
C ILE A 408 6.04 30.27 11.61
N HIS A 409 5.25 31.25 12.04
CA HIS A 409 5.72 32.22 13.04
C HIS A 409 6.09 31.53 14.36
N PRO A 410 7.21 31.89 15.03
CA PRO A 410 7.66 31.21 16.25
C PRO A 410 6.64 31.15 17.39
N GLU A 411 5.74 32.13 17.46
CA GLU A 411 4.68 32.19 18.48
C GLU A 411 3.38 31.44 18.11
N ALA A 412 3.22 30.98 16.85
CA ALA A 412 1.95 30.44 16.34
C ALA A 412 1.43 29.22 17.14
N PHE A 413 2.34 28.39 17.66
CA PHE A 413 2.00 27.17 18.39
C PHE A 413 2.23 27.26 19.92
N VAL A 414 2.77 28.37 20.43
CA VAL A 414 3.18 28.52 21.84
C VAL A 414 2.04 28.24 22.82
N THR A 415 0.80 28.57 22.46
CA THR A 415 -0.37 28.40 23.33
C THR A 415 -1.05 27.03 23.24
N LEU A 416 -0.59 26.14 22.36
CA LEU A 416 -1.25 24.86 22.03
C LEU A 416 -0.86 23.71 23.00
N HIS A 417 -1.00 23.96 24.29
CA HIS A 417 -0.53 23.07 25.37
C HIS A 417 -1.15 21.65 25.36
N SER A 418 -2.31 21.48 24.71
CA SER A 418 -3.04 20.22 24.62
C SER A 418 -2.81 19.46 23.31
N LEU A 419 -1.95 19.96 22.42
CA LEU A 419 -1.76 19.41 21.09
C LEU A 419 -1.06 18.04 21.16
N VAL A 420 -1.69 17.02 20.58
CA VAL A 420 -1.27 15.61 20.58
C VAL A 420 -0.82 15.17 19.18
N LYS A 421 -1.54 15.59 18.13
CA LYS A 421 -1.29 15.23 16.73
C LYS A 421 -1.04 16.50 15.91
N LEU A 422 0.09 16.54 15.19
CA LEU A 422 0.42 17.59 14.23
C LEU A 422 0.88 16.96 12.90
N ASP A 423 0.15 17.22 11.82
CA ASP A 423 0.55 16.83 10.47
C ASP A 423 0.89 18.05 9.61
N LEU A 424 2.11 18.04 9.06
CA LEU A 424 2.67 19.06 8.17
C LEU A 424 3.29 18.38 6.92
N THR A 425 2.87 17.16 6.61
CA THR A 425 3.35 16.35 5.47
C THR A 425 3.21 17.09 4.15
N ASN A 426 4.18 16.93 3.24
CA ASN A 426 4.22 17.56 1.91
C ASN A 426 3.96 19.08 1.92
N ASN A 427 4.79 19.81 2.66
CA ASN A 427 4.87 21.28 2.66
C ASN A 427 6.26 21.75 2.17
N GLN A 428 6.55 23.05 2.30
CA GLN A 428 7.82 23.68 1.87
C GLN A 428 8.64 24.19 3.08
N LEU A 429 8.52 23.53 4.24
CA LEU A 429 9.13 23.98 5.49
C LEU A 429 10.66 23.88 5.46
N VAL A 430 11.31 24.89 6.04
CA VAL A 430 12.77 24.93 6.28
C VAL A 430 13.10 24.65 7.75
N THR A 431 12.27 25.15 8.66
CA THR A 431 12.39 24.98 10.13
C THR A 431 11.02 24.74 10.75
N LEU A 432 10.99 24.17 11.96
CA LEU A 432 9.78 23.95 12.75
C LEU A 432 9.92 24.66 14.11
N PRO A 433 9.01 25.57 14.50
CA PRO A 433 9.06 26.19 15.82
C PRO A 433 8.67 25.18 16.90
N LEU A 434 9.59 24.91 17.83
CA LEU A 434 9.44 23.88 18.86
C LEU A 434 8.62 24.34 20.08
N ALA A 435 8.44 25.65 20.25
CA ALA A 435 7.79 26.23 21.42
C ALA A 435 6.28 25.89 21.44
N GLY A 436 5.83 25.28 22.54
CA GLY A 436 4.46 24.78 22.71
C GLY A 436 4.25 23.32 22.27
N LEU A 437 5.14 22.74 21.46
CA LEU A 437 4.95 21.41 20.87
C LEU A 437 5.42 20.22 21.74
N SER A 438 5.89 20.46 22.97
CA SER A 438 6.39 19.39 23.87
C SER A 438 5.33 18.37 24.31
N GLY A 439 4.05 18.65 24.07
CA GLY A 439 2.92 17.76 24.32
C GLY A 439 2.71 16.67 23.25
N LEU A 440 3.30 16.81 22.06
CA LEU A 440 3.01 15.95 20.90
C LEU A 440 3.32 14.48 21.13
N VAL A 441 2.42 13.63 20.65
CA VAL A 441 2.54 12.16 20.58
C VAL A 441 2.74 11.72 19.13
N HIS A 442 2.14 12.43 18.16
CA HIS A 442 2.30 12.18 16.72
C HIS A 442 2.76 13.46 16.02
N LEU A 443 3.86 13.37 15.28
CA LEU A 443 4.39 14.46 14.45
C LEU A 443 4.72 13.93 13.05
N LYS A 444 4.09 14.50 12.02
CA LYS A 444 4.33 14.12 10.63
C LYS A 444 4.87 15.30 9.82
N LEU A 445 6.04 15.09 9.22
CA LEU A 445 6.84 16.10 8.50
C LEU A 445 7.35 15.57 7.15
N LYS A 446 6.99 14.34 6.77
CA LYS A 446 7.40 13.68 5.53
C LYS A 446 7.19 14.58 4.31
N GLY A 447 8.11 14.57 3.35
CA GLY A 447 7.97 15.39 2.13
C GLY A 447 8.27 16.89 2.27
N ASN A 448 8.88 17.34 3.37
CA ASN A 448 9.48 18.68 3.50
C ASN A 448 10.99 18.63 3.19
N PRO A 449 11.46 18.77 1.92
CA PRO A 449 12.84 18.50 1.55
C PRO A 449 13.87 19.52 2.09
N SER A 450 13.44 20.72 2.48
CA SER A 450 14.35 21.72 3.07
C SER A 450 14.56 21.50 4.59
N LEU A 451 13.69 20.72 5.24
CA LEU A 451 13.71 20.45 6.68
C LEU A 451 14.72 19.34 7.00
N SER A 452 16.01 19.70 6.95
CA SER A 452 17.13 18.76 7.12
C SER A 452 17.70 18.67 8.54
N GLU A 453 17.29 19.55 9.46
CA GLU A 453 17.76 19.56 10.84
C GLU A 453 17.15 18.42 11.67
N ALA A 454 17.93 17.82 12.55
CA ALA A 454 17.47 16.75 13.45
C ALA A 454 16.94 17.33 14.77
N PHE A 455 15.83 16.76 15.27
CA PHE A 455 15.21 17.18 16.52
C PHE A 455 15.78 16.40 17.71
N SER A 456 16.01 17.07 18.85
CA SER A 456 16.44 16.38 20.08
C SER A 456 15.27 15.65 20.74
N LYS A 457 15.55 14.51 21.38
CA LYS A 457 14.58 13.77 22.18
C LYS A 457 13.96 14.61 23.31
N ASP A 458 14.72 15.55 23.85
CA ASP A 458 14.27 16.49 24.89
C ASP A 458 13.21 17.49 24.39
N SER A 459 13.17 17.76 23.08
CA SER A 459 12.17 18.66 22.48
C SER A 459 10.77 18.04 22.45
N PHE A 460 10.69 16.71 22.31
CA PHE A 460 9.44 15.97 22.16
C PHE A 460 9.40 14.74 23.09
N PRO A 461 9.29 14.94 24.43
CA PRO A 461 9.42 13.87 25.42
C PRO A 461 8.28 12.84 25.41
N LYS A 462 7.12 13.17 24.80
CA LYS A 462 5.93 12.31 24.72
C LYS A 462 5.74 11.61 23.37
N LEU A 463 6.66 11.85 22.42
CA LEU A 463 6.51 11.40 21.04
C LEU A 463 6.49 9.88 20.94
N ARG A 464 5.50 9.32 20.25
CA ARG A 464 5.39 7.89 19.92
C ARG A 464 5.55 7.64 18.42
N VAL A 465 5.05 8.53 17.57
CA VAL A 465 5.11 8.43 16.10
C VAL A 465 5.77 9.68 15.51
N LEU A 466 6.80 9.48 14.69
CA LEU A 466 7.52 10.54 13.99
C LEU A 466 7.70 10.17 12.52
N GLU A 467 7.03 10.88 11.61
CA GLU A 467 7.34 10.80 10.18
C GLU A 467 8.19 11.99 9.76
N VAL A 468 9.33 11.75 9.13
CA VAL A 468 10.32 12.77 8.77
C VAL A 468 10.68 12.69 7.28
N PRO A 469 11.14 13.79 6.66
CA PRO A 469 11.60 13.74 5.26
C PRO A 469 12.87 12.88 5.09
N TYR A 470 13.67 12.71 6.15
CA TYR A 470 14.95 12.02 6.09
C TYR A 470 15.18 11.02 7.23
N ALA A 471 15.67 9.82 6.87
CA ALA A 471 15.93 8.74 7.82
C ALA A 471 16.93 9.10 8.92
N TYR A 472 17.93 9.94 8.63
CA TYR A 472 18.94 10.33 9.63
C TYR A 472 18.37 11.23 10.75
N GLN A 473 17.18 11.83 10.58
CA GLN A 473 16.49 12.53 11.67
C GLN A 473 15.95 11.53 12.73
N CYS A 474 15.65 10.29 12.35
CA CYS A 474 15.24 9.22 13.27
C CYS A 474 16.40 8.71 14.15
N CYS A 475 17.66 8.91 13.76
CA CYS A 475 18.84 8.48 14.53
C CYS A 475 18.89 9.08 15.95
N ALA A 476 18.25 10.24 16.20
CA ALA A 476 18.17 10.85 17.53
C ALA A 476 17.18 10.16 18.48
N TYR A 477 16.26 9.35 17.94
CA TYR A 477 15.15 8.72 18.67
C TYR A 477 15.33 7.21 18.82
N GLN A 478 16.02 6.57 17.89
CA GLN A 478 16.28 5.14 17.91
C GLN A 478 17.53 4.84 18.74
N THR A 479 17.39 3.99 19.77
CA THR A 479 18.54 3.39 20.44
C THR A 479 19.20 2.38 19.48
N CYS A 480 20.25 2.80 18.79
CA CYS A 480 21.06 1.90 17.98
C CYS A 480 21.73 0.81 18.85
N ALA A 481 21.97 -0.35 18.22
CA ALA A 481 22.51 -1.59 18.79
C ALA A 481 21.55 -2.44 19.66
N GLY A 482 20.99 -3.51 19.09
CA GLY A 482 20.35 -4.59 19.85
C GLY A 482 19.59 -5.64 19.03
N TYR A 483 18.85 -5.24 17.99
CA TYR A 483 17.77 -6.07 17.43
C TYR A 483 18.11 -6.98 16.22
N PHE A 484 19.38 -7.15 15.87
CA PHE A 484 19.84 -8.02 14.76
C PHE A 484 20.59 -9.29 15.21
N LYS A 485 20.29 -9.79 16.42
CA LYS A 485 20.95 -11.01 16.95
C LYS A 485 19.98 -11.98 17.63
N ALA A 486 18.93 -12.38 16.90
CA ALA A 486 17.95 -13.37 17.33
C ALA A 486 17.42 -14.26 16.18
N SER A 487 18.33 -14.88 15.41
CA SER A 487 17.99 -16.01 14.52
C SER A 487 19.25 -16.81 14.18
N GLY A 488 19.59 -17.82 14.99
CA GLY A 488 20.75 -18.66 14.70
C GLY A 488 21.43 -19.35 15.88
N GLN A 489 20.68 -20.02 16.76
CA GLN A 489 21.09 -21.27 17.42
C GLN A 489 19.96 -21.85 18.29
N TRP A 490 20.09 -23.17 18.54
CA TRP A 490 19.29 -24.07 19.38
C TRP A 490 18.25 -24.95 18.67
N GLU A 491 18.76 -25.83 17.80
CA GLU A 491 18.25 -27.22 17.76
C GLU A 491 18.99 -28.02 18.85
N ALA A 492 18.26 -28.69 19.75
CA ALA A 492 18.56 -30.03 20.29
C ALA A 492 17.54 -30.42 21.40
N GLU A 493 16.53 -31.18 20.98
CA GLU A 493 15.85 -32.28 21.70
C GLU A 493 14.98 -32.04 22.97
N ASP A 494 13.99 -32.93 23.07
CA ASP A 494 13.00 -33.21 24.13
C ASP A 494 11.96 -32.11 24.49
N GLY A 495 10.64 -32.35 24.45
CA GLY A 495 9.88 -33.55 24.06
C GLY A 495 8.48 -33.55 24.70
N HIS A 496 7.45 -34.03 23.98
CA HIS A 496 6.00 -34.06 24.32
C HIS A 496 5.23 -32.73 24.10
N THR A 497 4.33 -32.58 23.11
CA THR A 497 2.97 -33.19 22.92
C THR A 497 1.94 -32.64 23.93
N ASP A 498 0.80 -32.00 23.58
CA ASP A 498 0.00 -32.07 22.35
C ASP A 498 -0.82 -30.79 21.99
N GLU A 499 -1.28 -30.78 20.72
CA GLU A 499 -2.55 -30.25 20.16
C GLU A 499 -2.80 -28.76 19.73
N GLU A 500 -3.04 -28.66 18.41
CA GLU A 500 -3.88 -27.74 17.60
C GLU A 500 -3.49 -26.26 17.33
N GLU A 501 -2.70 -26.08 16.25
CA GLU A 501 -2.69 -24.85 15.44
C GLU A 501 -3.80 -24.84 14.37
N ALA A 502 -4.51 -23.70 14.24
CA ALA A 502 -5.35 -23.43 13.07
C ALA A 502 -4.58 -22.67 11.97
N MET A 503 -4.26 -23.38 10.88
CA MET A 503 -3.56 -22.87 9.69
C MET A 503 -4.22 -21.62 9.07
N LYS A 504 -3.49 -20.50 9.00
CA LYS A 504 -3.73 -19.42 8.02
C LYS A 504 -2.66 -19.43 6.94
N ARG A 505 -3.06 -19.74 5.69
CA ARG A 505 -2.26 -19.47 4.47
C ARG A 505 -2.85 -18.26 3.71
N PRO A 506 -2.02 -17.50 2.99
CA PRO A 506 -2.43 -16.25 2.35
C PRO A 506 -3.06 -16.47 0.97
N PRO A 507 -3.97 -15.59 0.52
CA PRO A 507 -4.34 -15.46 -0.88
C PRO A 507 -3.42 -14.46 -1.61
N SER A 508 -3.06 -14.82 -2.84
CA SER A 508 -2.25 -14.06 -3.79
C SER A 508 -3.06 -13.01 -4.58
N LEU A 509 -2.36 -12.07 -5.22
CA LEU A 509 -2.93 -11.11 -6.19
C LEU A 509 -3.83 -11.76 -7.25
N LEU A 510 -4.95 -11.11 -7.60
CA LEU A 510 -5.24 -10.69 -8.98
C LEU A 510 -6.48 -9.78 -9.11
N GLY A 511 -6.45 -8.84 -10.06
CA GLY A 511 -7.63 -8.21 -10.67
C GLY A 511 -8.33 -7.13 -9.84
N GLY A 512 -8.46 -5.92 -10.39
CA GLY A 512 -9.16 -4.81 -9.71
C GLY A 512 -10.53 -4.51 -10.31
N HIS A 513 -11.34 -3.73 -9.58
CA HIS A 513 -12.29 -2.77 -10.15
C HIS A 513 -12.67 -1.71 -9.10
N THR A 514 -12.78 -0.45 -9.56
CA THR A 514 -13.54 0.67 -8.97
C THR A 514 -13.30 1.04 -7.50
N GLU A 515 -12.49 2.09 -7.30
CA GLU A 515 -12.43 2.85 -6.04
C GLU A 515 -13.70 3.70 -5.84
N SER A 516 -14.50 3.38 -4.83
CA SER A 516 -15.41 4.32 -4.16
C SER A 516 -14.89 4.53 -2.75
N HIS A 517 -14.02 5.53 -2.60
CA HIS A 517 -13.37 5.89 -1.34
C HIS A 517 -14.30 6.79 -0.49
N TYR A 518 -13.97 6.96 0.80
CA TYR A 518 -14.62 7.83 1.80
C TYR A 518 -15.84 7.27 2.52
N ASP A 519 -15.60 6.30 3.42
CA ASP A 519 -16.35 6.19 4.66
C ASP A 519 -15.39 6.18 5.86
N LEU A 520 -15.54 7.21 6.71
CA LEU A 520 -15.22 7.29 8.14
C LEU A 520 -14.03 6.47 8.70
N ASP A 521 -12.82 7.03 8.66
CA ASP A 521 -11.73 6.71 9.63
C ASP A 521 -12.05 7.28 11.03
N LEU A 522 -13.20 6.92 11.60
CA LEU A 522 -13.61 7.33 12.95
C LEU A 522 -13.38 6.23 14.01
N ASP A 523 -13.06 5.00 13.58
CA ASP A 523 -12.85 3.84 14.46
C ASP A 523 -11.39 3.61 14.90
N GLU A 524 -10.42 4.45 14.48
CA GLU A 524 -9.04 4.43 15.04
C GLU A 524 -8.87 5.37 16.26
N PHE A 525 -9.98 5.81 16.89
CA PHE A 525 -9.98 6.81 17.95
C PHE A 525 -10.59 6.37 19.30
N GLN A 526 -10.90 5.08 19.49
CA GLN A 526 -11.52 4.58 20.73
C GLN A 526 -10.71 3.53 21.51
N LEU A 527 -9.37 3.59 21.45
CA LEU A 527 -8.48 2.81 22.33
C LEU A 527 -7.35 3.65 22.95
N GLU A 528 -7.69 4.49 23.92
CA GLU A 528 -6.82 4.79 25.07
C GLU A 528 -7.66 4.85 26.35
N VAL A 529 -7.67 3.77 27.15
CA VAL A 529 -7.23 3.72 28.57
C VAL A 529 -7.14 2.23 28.96
N GLU A 530 -5.96 1.62 28.81
CA GLU A 530 -5.61 0.44 29.60
C GLU A 530 -4.14 0.51 30.01
N ASP A 531 -3.91 0.85 31.29
CA ASP A 531 -2.59 0.86 31.90
C ASP A 531 -2.07 -0.58 32.04
N SER A 532 -1.08 -1.00 31.23
CA SER A 532 0.08 -1.79 31.68
C SER A 532 0.93 -2.44 30.56
N LYS A 533 1.86 -1.67 29.96
CA LYS A 533 3.25 -2.09 29.61
C LYS A 533 4.01 -0.96 28.88
N PRO A 534 5.29 -0.72 29.21
CA PRO A 534 6.07 0.34 28.56
C PRO A 534 6.66 -0.15 27.23
N HIS A 535 5.97 0.09 26.11
CA HIS A 535 6.63 0.07 24.80
C HIS A 535 7.47 1.34 24.63
N SER A 536 8.74 1.26 25.02
CA SER A 536 9.69 2.39 25.06
C SER A 536 10.30 2.77 23.70
N SER A 537 9.74 2.28 22.60
CA SER A 537 10.24 2.43 21.24
C SER A 537 9.39 3.41 20.43
N ILE A 538 9.99 4.53 20.03
CA ILE A 538 9.37 5.52 19.14
C ILE A 538 9.36 4.97 17.72
N GLN A 539 8.19 4.91 17.08
CA GLN A 539 8.06 4.54 15.68
C GLN A 539 8.44 5.74 14.81
N CYS A 540 9.62 5.69 14.22
CA CYS A 540 10.12 6.75 13.34
C CYS A 540 10.28 6.26 11.90
N SER A 541 9.75 7.00 10.93
CA SER A 541 9.80 6.65 9.51
C SER A 541 10.29 7.81 8.63
N PRO A 542 11.06 7.55 7.56
CA PRO A 542 11.66 6.27 7.20
C PRO A 542 12.76 5.86 8.20
N SER A 543 12.89 4.58 8.52
CA SER A 543 13.89 4.11 9.49
C SER A 543 15.32 4.16 8.92
N PRO A 544 16.34 4.46 9.75
CA PRO A 544 17.75 4.24 9.40
C PRO A 544 18.00 2.78 9.00
N GLY A 545 19.05 2.55 8.21
CA GLY A 545 19.47 1.21 7.76
C GLY A 545 20.85 1.24 7.11
N PRO A 546 21.35 0.11 6.57
CA PRO A 546 22.74 0.02 6.09
C PRO A 546 23.07 1.00 4.95
N PHE A 547 22.08 1.37 4.13
CA PHE A 547 22.22 2.41 3.11
C PHE A 547 21.96 3.83 3.64
N LYS A 548 21.39 4.03 4.83
CA LYS A 548 21.23 5.35 5.48
C LYS A 548 21.67 5.26 6.95
N PRO A 549 22.98 5.11 7.22
CA PRO A 549 23.51 4.84 8.55
C PRO A 549 23.54 6.10 9.43
N CYS A 550 23.58 5.91 10.75
CA CYS A 550 23.62 7.02 11.71
C CYS A 550 25.03 7.55 11.98
N GLU A 551 26.00 6.66 12.27
CA GLU A 551 27.34 7.05 12.74
C GLU A 551 28.41 7.03 11.64
N HIS A 552 28.36 6.04 10.74
CA HIS A 552 29.46 5.69 9.84
C HIS A 552 28.93 5.38 8.44
N LEU A 553 29.42 6.08 7.42
CA LEU A 553 28.98 5.87 6.03
C LEU A 553 29.36 4.46 5.54
N LEU A 554 30.59 4.02 5.82
CA LEU A 554 31.10 2.71 5.38
C LEU A 554 30.86 1.57 6.38
N GLU A 555 30.46 1.88 7.62
CA GLU A 555 30.20 0.98 8.78
C GLU A 555 31.37 0.07 9.20
N SER A 556 31.92 -0.74 8.30
CA SER A 556 32.94 -1.75 8.59
C SER A 556 34.37 -1.27 8.34
N TRP A 557 35.27 -1.53 9.30
CA TRP A 557 36.71 -1.33 9.13
C TRP A 557 37.31 -2.16 7.99
N GLY A 558 36.75 -3.35 7.71
CA GLY A 558 37.19 -4.16 6.56
C GLY A 558 36.89 -3.48 5.23
N ILE A 559 35.69 -2.89 5.08
CA ILE A 559 35.31 -2.12 3.89
C ILE A 559 36.19 -0.87 3.77
N ARG A 560 36.41 -0.13 4.86
CA ARG A 560 37.30 1.05 4.89
C ARG A 560 38.71 0.73 4.36
N LEU A 561 39.34 -0.32 4.89
CA LEU A 561 40.68 -0.73 4.48
C LEU A 561 40.71 -1.19 3.01
N ALA A 562 39.70 -1.93 2.56
CA ALA A 562 39.58 -2.36 1.17
C ALA A 562 39.41 -1.17 0.21
N VAL A 563 38.52 -0.22 0.52
CA VAL A 563 38.29 0.99 -0.29
C VAL A 563 39.57 1.83 -0.36
N TRP A 564 40.25 2.10 0.75
CA TRP A 564 41.52 2.84 0.73
C TRP A 564 42.63 2.12 -0.06
N ALA A 565 42.70 0.78 0.02
CA ALA A 565 43.63 0.00 -0.80
C ALA A 565 43.30 0.09 -2.30
N ILE A 566 42.02 0.02 -2.69
CA ILE A 566 41.55 0.18 -4.07
C ILE A 566 41.85 1.58 -4.59
N VAL A 567 41.62 2.63 -3.81
CA VAL A 567 41.95 4.03 -4.14
C VAL A 567 43.45 4.19 -4.37
N LEU A 568 44.29 3.71 -3.46
CA LEU A 568 45.75 3.78 -3.58
C LEU A 568 46.24 3.03 -4.83
N LEU A 569 45.77 1.79 -5.02
CA LEU A 569 46.26 0.91 -6.08
C LEU A 569 45.77 1.33 -7.47
N SER A 570 44.50 1.74 -7.62
CA SER A 570 43.97 2.26 -8.89
C SER A 570 44.66 3.56 -9.30
N VAL A 571 44.85 4.53 -8.39
CA VAL A 571 45.54 5.78 -8.73
C VAL A 571 47.01 5.52 -9.07
N LEU A 572 47.72 4.70 -8.28
CA LEU A 572 49.14 4.44 -8.48
C LEU A 572 49.42 3.58 -9.72
N CYS A 573 48.74 2.44 -9.89
CA CYS A 573 49.00 1.54 -11.02
C CYS A 573 48.57 2.15 -12.35
N ASN A 574 47.38 2.74 -12.45
CA ASN A 574 46.96 3.41 -13.70
C ASN A 574 47.79 4.68 -13.96
N GLY A 575 48.20 5.42 -12.91
CA GLY A 575 49.09 6.57 -13.04
C GLY A 575 50.45 6.20 -13.64
N LEU A 576 51.05 5.07 -13.22
CA LEU A 576 52.28 4.54 -13.82
C LEU A 576 52.08 4.10 -15.27
N VAL A 577 50.94 3.50 -15.62
CA VAL A 577 50.60 3.15 -17.02
C VAL A 577 50.46 4.40 -17.89
N LEU A 578 49.76 5.43 -17.41
CA LEU A 578 49.63 6.73 -18.10
C LEU A 578 51.00 7.39 -18.30
N LEU A 579 51.84 7.44 -17.26
CA LEU A 579 53.20 8.00 -17.35
C LEU A 579 54.05 7.23 -18.37
N ALA A 580 54.06 5.90 -18.36
CA ALA A 580 54.83 5.10 -19.30
C ALA A 580 54.36 5.27 -20.77
N ILE A 581 53.05 5.46 -20.99
CA ILE A 581 52.48 5.65 -22.34
C ILE A 581 52.71 7.07 -22.86
N PHE A 582 52.60 8.10 -22.01
CA PHE A 582 52.58 9.50 -22.45
C PHE A 582 53.86 10.31 -22.16
N ALA A 583 54.74 9.88 -21.25
CA ALA A 583 56.02 10.58 -20.97
C ALA A 583 57.18 10.13 -21.90
N GLY A 584 56.99 9.07 -22.68
CA GLY A 584 58.01 8.42 -23.55
C GLY A 584 58.40 9.17 -24.83
N GLY A 585 58.50 10.50 -24.81
CA GLY A 585 58.96 11.31 -25.94
C GLY A 585 58.02 11.37 -27.17
N PRO A 586 58.40 12.11 -28.24
CA PRO A 586 57.53 12.40 -29.39
C PRO A 586 57.43 11.25 -30.41
N ALA A 587 57.30 10.01 -29.96
CA ALA A 587 57.06 8.86 -30.83
C ALA A 587 55.56 8.77 -31.23
N PRO A 588 55.23 8.30 -32.45
CA PRO A 588 53.84 8.13 -32.86
C PRO A 588 53.13 7.04 -32.03
N LEU A 589 52.16 7.46 -31.22
CA LEU A 589 51.32 6.57 -30.41
C LEU A 589 50.57 5.55 -31.28
N SER A 590 50.77 4.26 -31.01
CA SER A 590 50.02 3.19 -31.67
C SER A 590 48.54 3.19 -31.21
N PRO A 591 47.59 2.72 -32.06
CA PRO A 591 46.18 2.69 -31.69
C PRO A 591 45.91 1.90 -30.40
N VAL A 592 46.63 0.79 -30.18
CA VAL A 592 46.50 -0.06 -28.98
C VAL A 592 47.01 0.66 -27.72
N LYS A 593 48.17 1.34 -27.78
CA LYS A 593 48.68 2.13 -26.64
C LYS A 593 47.72 3.27 -26.26
N PHE A 594 47.05 3.88 -27.24
CA PHE A 594 46.03 4.90 -26.98
C PHE A 594 44.81 4.34 -26.24
N VAL A 595 44.26 3.20 -26.66
CA VAL A 595 43.10 2.58 -25.97
C VAL A 595 43.46 2.11 -24.55
N VAL A 596 44.64 1.50 -24.36
CA VAL A 596 45.13 1.12 -23.00
C VAL A 596 45.29 2.36 -22.11
N GLY A 597 45.81 3.46 -22.64
CA GLY A 597 45.90 4.74 -21.93
C GLY A 597 44.52 5.33 -21.58
N ALA A 598 43.53 5.19 -22.46
CA ALA A 598 42.16 5.63 -22.19
C ALA A 598 41.47 4.80 -21.10
N ILE A 599 41.65 3.47 -21.11
CA ILE A 599 41.15 2.57 -20.05
C ILE A 599 41.81 2.92 -18.71
N ALA A 600 43.12 3.15 -18.69
CA ALA A 600 43.82 3.59 -17.48
C ALA A 600 43.28 4.93 -16.96
N GLY A 601 42.94 5.87 -17.85
CA GLY A 601 42.27 7.13 -17.49
C GLY A 601 40.86 6.94 -16.92
N ALA A 602 40.05 6.04 -17.47
CA ALA A 602 38.74 5.72 -16.88
C ALA A 602 38.90 5.10 -15.48
N ASN A 603 39.84 4.16 -15.33
CA ASN A 603 40.09 3.49 -14.06
C ASN A 603 40.67 4.42 -12.96
N THR A 604 41.45 5.47 -13.31
CA THR A 604 41.82 6.49 -12.30
C THR A 604 40.61 7.29 -11.81
N LEU A 605 39.62 7.55 -12.67
CA LEU A 605 38.39 8.25 -12.26
C LEU A 605 37.55 7.38 -11.30
N THR A 606 37.49 6.06 -11.49
CA THR A 606 36.91 5.12 -10.51
C THR A 606 37.63 5.18 -9.16
N GLY A 607 38.96 5.26 -9.18
CA GLY A 607 39.77 5.46 -7.97
C GLY A 607 39.47 6.79 -7.26
N ILE A 608 39.30 7.87 -8.03
CA ILE A 608 38.97 9.20 -7.50
C ILE A 608 37.55 9.24 -6.91
N SER A 609 36.54 8.63 -7.55
CA SER A 609 35.17 8.59 -7.02
C SER A 609 35.08 7.77 -5.73
N CYS A 610 35.78 6.62 -5.65
CA CYS A 610 35.92 5.86 -4.41
C CYS A 610 36.65 6.67 -3.32
N GLY A 611 37.67 7.44 -3.70
CA GLY A 611 38.40 8.34 -2.82
C GLY A 611 37.52 9.46 -2.25
N LEU A 612 36.59 10.02 -3.03
CA LEU A 612 35.62 11.01 -2.55
C LEU A 612 34.70 10.41 -1.46
N LEU A 613 34.17 9.21 -1.66
CA LEU A 613 33.34 8.52 -0.64
C LEU A 613 34.15 8.20 0.62
N ALA A 614 35.39 7.74 0.49
CA ALA A 614 36.28 7.49 1.62
C ALA A 614 36.62 8.77 2.40
N CYS A 615 36.87 9.89 1.71
CA CYS A 615 37.05 11.20 2.32
C CYS A 615 35.80 11.66 3.09
N VAL A 616 34.59 11.46 2.55
CA VAL A 616 33.34 11.79 3.27
C VAL A 616 33.20 10.96 4.55
N ASP A 617 33.41 9.63 4.51
CA ASP A 617 33.37 8.77 5.70
C ASP A 617 34.39 9.21 6.78
N THR A 618 35.60 9.62 6.38
CA THR A 618 36.60 10.12 7.34
C THR A 618 36.26 11.50 7.92
N LEU A 619 35.69 12.42 7.12
CA LEU A 619 35.31 13.76 7.58
C LEU A 619 34.07 13.76 8.48
N THR A 620 33.18 12.79 8.31
CA THR A 620 31.90 12.67 9.05
C THR A 620 31.91 11.57 10.11
N PHE A 621 33.09 11.06 10.46
CA PHE A 621 33.27 9.88 11.29
C PHE A 621 32.54 9.99 12.65
N GLY A 622 31.60 9.09 12.88
CA GLY A 622 30.81 8.98 14.12
C GLY A 622 29.54 9.84 14.14
N HIS A 623 29.38 10.76 13.19
CA HIS A 623 28.32 11.77 13.20
C HIS A 623 27.64 11.95 11.83
N PHE A 624 27.67 10.93 10.97
CA PHE A 624 27.19 11.02 9.58
C PHE A 624 25.75 11.55 9.47
N ALA A 625 24.85 11.18 10.39
CA ALA A 625 23.45 11.62 10.39
C ALA A 625 23.27 13.16 10.33
N GLN A 626 24.18 13.94 10.94
CA GLN A 626 24.11 15.41 10.93
C GLN A 626 24.41 16.01 9.54
N TYR A 627 25.05 15.24 8.66
CA TYR A 627 25.51 15.69 7.33
C TYR A 627 24.84 14.93 6.18
N GLY A 628 24.28 13.75 6.41
CA GLY A 628 23.67 12.87 5.39
C GLY A 628 22.65 13.58 4.48
N ALA A 629 21.72 14.34 5.05
CA ALA A 629 20.72 15.10 4.29
C ALA A 629 21.35 16.12 3.32
N ARG A 630 22.36 16.84 3.81
CA ARG A 630 23.10 17.87 3.05
C ARG A 630 24.04 17.24 2.00
N TRP A 631 24.51 16.02 2.25
CA TRP A 631 25.28 15.23 1.30
C TRP A 631 24.41 14.71 0.15
N GLU A 632 23.32 13.97 0.45
CA GLU A 632 22.42 13.40 -0.57
C GLU A 632 21.82 14.47 -1.51
N THR A 633 21.40 15.61 -0.96
CA THR A 633 20.85 16.73 -1.76
C THR A 633 21.92 17.52 -2.53
N GLY A 634 23.17 17.49 -2.05
CA GLY A 634 24.25 18.39 -2.44
C GLY A 634 24.95 18.07 -3.76
N LEU A 635 25.70 19.04 -4.28
CA LEU A 635 26.49 18.90 -5.51
C LEU A 635 27.59 17.84 -5.40
N GLY A 636 28.15 17.62 -4.20
CA GLY A 636 29.20 16.63 -3.96
C GLY A 636 28.73 15.20 -4.27
N CYS A 637 27.53 14.83 -3.84
CA CYS A 637 26.99 13.51 -4.13
C CYS A 637 26.68 13.34 -5.61
N ARG A 638 26.05 14.34 -6.24
CA ARG A 638 25.77 14.34 -7.70
C ARG A 638 27.04 14.21 -8.55
N ALA A 639 28.12 14.91 -8.18
CA ALA A 639 29.41 14.81 -8.86
C ALA A 639 30.07 13.44 -8.64
N THR A 640 29.99 12.89 -7.43
CA THR A 640 30.55 11.56 -7.10
C THR A 640 29.84 10.46 -7.89
N GLY A 641 28.50 10.51 -7.96
CA GLY A 641 27.68 9.59 -8.74
C GLY A 641 27.92 9.68 -10.25
N PHE A 642 28.00 10.91 -10.79
CA PHE A 642 28.35 11.14 -12.19
C PHE A 642 29.74 10.56 -12.52
N LEU A 643 30.75 10.83 -11.69
CA LEU A 643 32.11 10.31 -11.89
C LEU A 643 32.16 8.78 -11.80
N ALA A 644 31.46 8.16 -10.85
CA ALA A 644 31.42 6.71 -10.69
C ALA A 644 30.80 6.03 -11.92
N VAL A 645 29.62 6.48 -12.37
CA VAL A 645 28.96 5.94 -13.57
C VAL A 645 29.77 6.22 -14.83
N PHE A 646 30.24 7.46 -15.03
CA PHE A 646 31.05 7.79 -16.20
C PHE A 646 32.30 6.90 -16.29
N ALA A 647 33.00 6.68 -15.17
CA ALA A 647 34.20 5.87 -15.12
C ALA A 647 33.94 4.38 -15.35
N SER A 648 32.87 3.81 -14.79
CA SER A 648 32.50 2.39 -15.02
C SER A 648 32.14 2.15 -16.48
N GLU A 649 31.20 2.93 -17.03
CA GLU A 649 30.70 2.74 -18.39
C GLU A 649 31.78 3.03 -19.43
N ALA A 650 32.62 4.05 -19.21
CA ALA A 650 33.76 4.33 -20.08
C ALA A 650 34.77 3.18 -20.10
N SER A 651 35.09 2.61 -18.93
CA SER A 651 36.06 1.50 -18.84
C SER A 651 35.56 0.25 -19.57
N VAL A 652 34.29 -0.15 -19.32
CA VAL A 652 33.67 -1.30 -20.01
C VAL A 652 33.57 -1.07 -21.52
N LEU A 653 33.08 0.08 -21.97
CA LEU A 653 32.97 0.39 -23.40
C LEU A 653 34.33 0.42 -24.10
N LEU A 654 35.37 1.01 -23.48
CA LEU A 654 36.72 1.00 -24.03
C LEU A 654 37.35 -0.40 -24.06
N LEU A 655 37.02 -1.26 -23.08
CA LEU A 655 37.42 -2.67 -23.10
C LEU A 655 36.74 -3.44 -24.25
N THR A 656 35.45 -3.18 -24.54
CA THR A 656 34.80 -3.75 -25.75
C THR A 656 35.49 -3.31 -27.03
N LEU A 657 35.89 -2.03 -27.12
CA LEU A 657 36.58 -1.49 -28.28
C LEU A 657 37.96 -2.14 -28.46
N ALA A 658 38.71 -2.34 -27.37
CA ALA A 658 39.97 -3.07 -27.38
C ALA A 658 39.78 -4.51 -27.89
N ALA A 659 38.78 -5.22 -27.40
CA ALA A 659 38.43 -6.59 -27.80
C ALA A 659 38.13 -6.72 -29.29
N VAL A 660 37.21 -5.89 -29.77
CA VAL A 660 36.79 -5.86 -31.18
C VAL A 660 37.95 -5.44 -32.07
N GLN A 661 38.75 -4.46 -31.67
CA GLN A 661 39.92 -4.01 -32.43
C GLN A 661 41.00 -5.10 -32.54
N CYS A 662 41.27 -5.86 -31.47
CA CYS A 662 42.19 -7.00 -31.50
C CYS A 662 41.70 -8.07 -32.48
N SER A 663 40.41 -8.45 -32.39
CA SER A 663 39.78 -9.43 -33.30
C SER A 663 39.86 -8.98 -34.77
N ILE A 664 39.46 -7.74 -35.08
CA ILE A 664 39.49 -7.20 -36.44
C ILE A 664 40.91 -7.06 -36.97
N SER A 665 41.88 -6.61 -36.16
CA SER A 665 43.26 -6.41 -36.62
C SER A 665 43.89 -7.72 -37.11
N ILE A 666 43.60 -8.83 -36.43
CA ILE A 666 44.11 -10.16 -36.78
C ILE A 666 43.35 -10.74 -38.00
N SER A 667 42.03 -10.56 -38.09
CA SER A 667 41.27 -10.91 -39.30
C SER A 667 41.74 -10.10 -40.54
N CYS A 668 41.96 -8.79 -40.41
CA CYS A 668 42.33 -7.91 -41.54
C CYS A 668 43.79 -8.07 -41.98
N ALA A 669 44.72 -8.35 -41.05
CA ALA A 669 46.10 -8.71 -41.39
C ALA A 669 46.16 -9.94 -42.29
N ARG A 670 45.25 -10.91 -42.09
CA ARG A 670 45.15 -12.16 -42.87
C ARG A 670 44.53 -11.99 -44.26
N VAL A 671 43.69 -10.97 -44.49
CA VAL A 671 42.92 -10.82 -45.76
C VAL A 671 43.36 -9.64 -46.65
N TYR A 672 43.76 -8.50 -46.07
CA TYR A 672 44.01 -7.26 -46.85
C TYR A 672 45.34 -6.55 -46.55
N GLY A 673 46.16 -7.05 -45.62
CA GLY A 673 47.50 -6.51 -45.35
C GLY A 673 47.54 -5.06 -44.84
N LYS A 674 46.42 -4.53 -44.32
CA LYS A 674 46.31 -3.17 -43.75
C LYS A 674 45.69 -3.22 -42.37
N SER A 675 46.33 -2.54 -41.42
CA SER A 675 45.82 -2.31 -40.06
C SER A 675 44.76 -1.19 -40.02
N PRO A 676 43.86 -1.17 -39.01
CA PRO A 676 42.91 -0.08 -38.83
C PRO A 676 43.63 1.26 -38.61
N SER A 677 43.10 2.34 -39.19
CA SER A 677 43.72 3.66 -39.11
C SER A 677 43.59 4.26 -37.70
N LEU A 678 44.66 4.93 -37.24
CA LEU A 678 44.71 5.59 -35.93
C LEU A 678 43.57 6.62 -35.73
N GLY A 679 43.14 7.29 -36.81
CA GLY A 679 42.01 8.22 -36.78
C GLY A 679 40.68 7.54 -36.49
N SER A 680 40.44 6.35 -37.07
CA SER A 680 39.20 5.58 -36.83
C SER A 680 39.11 5.12 -35.38
N VAL A 681 40.20 4.55 -34.83
CA VAL A 681 40.25 4.10 -33.43
C VAL A 681 40.05 5.26 -32.45
N ARG A 682 40.64 6.44 -32.72
CA ARG A 682 40.41 7.64 -31.89
C ARG A 682 38.95 8.09 -31.95
N ALA A 683 38.32 8.09 -33.12
CA ALA A 683 36.92 8.45 -33.26
C ALA A 683 35.99 7.45 -32.53
N SER A 684 36.27 6.14 -32.62
CA SER A 684 35.52 5.12 -31.88
C SER A 684 35.66 5.25 -30.36
N ALA A 685 36.88 5.49 -29.86
CA ALA A 685 37.13 5.70 -28.43
C ALA A 685 36.46 6.98 -27.90
N LEU A 686 36.47 8.07 -28.68
CA LEU A 686 35.70 9.28 -28.38
C LEU A 686 34.19 8.99 -28.36
N GLY A 687 33.68 8.18 -29.28
CA GLY A 687 32.29 7.72 -29.27
C GLY A 687 31.90 6.95 -28.00
N CYS A 688 32.77 6.04 -27.53
CA CYS A 688 32.59 5.33 -26.26
C CYS A 688 32.50 6.30 -25.07
N LEU A 689 33.41 7.28 -24.99
CA LEU A 689 33.42 8.30 -23.93
C LEU A 689 32.18 9.21 -23.98
N VAL A 690 31.71 9.59 -25.17
CA VAL A 690 30.46 10.36 -25.32
C VAL A 690 29.25 9.55 -24.87
N LEU A 691 29.18 8.27 -25.21
CA LEU A 691 28.08 7.38 -24.77
C LEU A 691 28.06 7.21 -23.25
N ALA A 692 29.21 6.97 -22.62
CA ALA A 692 29.34 6.91 -21.16
C ALA A 692 28.96 8.26 -20.49
N GLY A 693 29.35 9.39 -21.09
CA GLY A 693 28.98 10.73 -20.62
C GLY A 693 27.47 10.99 -20.68
N LEU A 694 26.80 10.56 -21.75
CA LEU A 694 25.34 10.63 -21.88
C LEU A 694 24.64 9.74 -20.84
N ALA A 695 25.13 8.51 -20.63
CA ALA A 695 24.60 7.62 -19.60
C ALA A 695 24.70 8.22 -18.19
N ALA A 696 25.86 8.77 -17.83
CA ALA A 696 26.08 9.45 -16.54
C ALA A 696 25.29 10.76 -16.39
N ALA A 697 24.91 11.43 -17.49
CA ALA A 697 24.13 12.67 -17.44
C ALA A 697 22.61 12.42 -17.20
N LEU A 698 22.07 11.24 -17.52
CA LEU A 698 20.63 10.96 -17.42
C LEU A 698 20.04 11.17 -16.00
N PRO A 699 20.69 10.74 -14.89
CA PRO A 699 20.20 11.03 -13.54
C PRO A 699 20.33 12.50 -13.11
N LEU A 700 21.07 13.34 -13.83
CA LEU A 700 21.07 14.79 -13.62
C LEU A 700 19.88 15.46 -14.32
N ALA A 701 19.30 14.81 -15.34
CA ALA A 701 18.15 15.26 -16.12
C ALA A 701 16.81 14.63 -15.65
N SER A 702 16.69 14.30 -14.35
CA SER A 702 15.49 13.73 -13.70
C SER A 702 15.02 12.33 -14.14
N VAL A 703 15.82 11.60 -14.93
CA VAL A 703 15.54 10.18 -15.30
C VAL A 703 15.99 9.20 -14.19
N GLY A 704 16.60 9.71 -13.13
CA GLY A 704 17.00 9.02 -11.91
C GLY A 704 17.47 10.06 -10.88
N GLU A 705 17.88 9.63 -9.69
CA GLU A 705 18.38 10.53 -8.64
C GLU A 705 19.63 9.94 -7.96
N TYR A 706 20.80 10.55 -8.17
CA TYR A 706 22.02 10.16 -7.43
C TYR A 706 21.88 10.36 -5.92
N GLY A 707 21.03 11.29 -5.48
CA GLY A 707 20.75 11.57 -4.07
C GLY A 707 19.84 10.57 -3.36
N ALA A 708 19.42 9.46 -3.99
CA ALA A 708 18.57 8.46 -3.32
C ALA A 708 19.28 7.72 -2.17
N SER A 709 20.61 7.66 -2.23
CA SER A 709 21.50 6.96 -1.30
C SER A 709 22.76 7.80 -1.07
N PRO A 710 23.34 7.82 0.14
CA PRO A 710 24.56 8.56 0.44
C PRO A 710 25.81 7.96 -0.22
N LEU A 711 25.70 6.76 -0.82
CA LEU A 711 26.74 6.19 -1.69
C LEU A 711 26.75 6.84 -3.08
N CYS A 712 25.74 7.62 -3.43
CA CYS A 712 25.62 8.38 -4.67
C CYS A 712 25.57 7.53 -5.95
N LEU A 713 25.39 6.21 -5.81
CA LEU A 713 25.24 5.28 -6.92
C LEU A 713 23.76 5.12 -7.29
N PRO A 714 23.43 4.82 -8.56
CA PRO A 714 22.09 4.45 -8.96
C PRO A 714 21.71 3.12 -8.31
N TYR A 715 20.94 3.19 -7.23
CA TYR A 715 20.39 2.06 -6.49
C TYR A 715 18.91 2.33 -6.19
N THR A 716 18.08 1.31 -6.32
CA THR A 716 16.64 1.41 -6.08
C THR A 716 16.25 0.81 -4.73
N PRO A 717 15.76 1.62 -3.77
CA PRO A 717 14.91 1.12 -2.71
C PRO A 717 13.63 0.50 -3.29
N PRO A 718 12.97 -0.43 -2.59
CA PRO A 718 11.72 -1.05 -3.06
C PRO A 718 10.56 -0.06 -3.26
N GLU A 719 10.61 1.12 -2.65
CA GLU A 719 9.61 2.20 -2.79
C GLU A 719 9.98 3.27 -3.84
N GLY A 720 11.00 3.03 -4.68
CA GLY A 720 11.52 4.01 -5.64
C GLY A 720 10.64 4.30 -6.85
N ARG A 721 10.80 5.48 -7.47
CA ARG A 721 10.12 5.83 -8.74
C ARG A 721 10.50 4.84 -9.87
N PRO A 722 9.56 4.43 -10.73
CA PRO A 722 9.81 3.42 -11.78
C PRO A 722 10.87 3.83 -12.81
N ALA A 723 11.08 5.14 -13.05
CA ALA A 723 12.13 5.64 -13.94
C ALA A 723 13.55 5.30 -13.45
N ALA A 724 13.81 5.40 -12.14
CA ALA A 724 15.11 5.09 -11.55
C ALA A 724 15.44 3.59 -11.62
N LEU A 725 14.42 2.73 -11.54
CA LEU A 725 14.53 1.30 -11.79
C LEU A 725 14.89 1.03 -13.26
N GLY A 726 14.18 1.66 -14.20
CA GLY A 726 14.46 1.55 -15.63
C GLY A 726 15.90 1.95 -16.00
N PHE A 727 16.42 3.03 -15.42
CA PHE A 727 17.81 3.45 -15.63
C PHE A 727 18.83 2.41 -15.13
N SER A 728 18.63 1.89 -13.91
CA SER A 728 19.54 0.90 -13.30
C SER A 728 19.55 -0.42 -14.09
N VAL A 729 18.38 -0.86 -14.58
CA VAL A 729 18.24 -2.01 -15.50
C VAL A 729 19.00 -1.79 -16.80
N ALA A 730 18.81 -0.62 -17.44
CA ALA A 730 19.42 -0.33 -18.72
C ALA A 730 20.95 -0.38 -18.65
N LEU A 731 21.54 0.09 -17.55
CA LEU A 731 22.97 0.06 -17.29
C LEU A 731 23.51 -1.37 -17.10
N VAL A 732 22.83 -2.21 -16.29
CA VAL A 732 23.19 -3.64 -16.14
C VAL A 732 23.04 -4.39 -17.47
N MET A 733 22.01 -4.11 -18.26
CA MET A 733 21.81 -4.71 -19.58
C MET A 733 22.88 -4.28 -20.60
N MET A 734 23.25 -2.99 -20.62
CA MET A 734 24.31 -2.50 -21.51
C MET A 734 25.66 -3.14 -21.16
N ASN A 735 26.04 -3.15 -19.88
CA ASN A 735 27.28 -3.79 -19.44
C ASN A 735 27.29 -5.30 -19.74
N SER A 736 26.16 -5.99 -19.54
CA SER A 736 26.04 -7.42 -19.90
C SER A 736 26.20 -7.67 -21.40
N LEU A 737 25.61 -6.82 -22.26
CA LEU A 737 25.80 -6.86 -23.71
C LEU A 737 27.27 -6.61 -24.09
N CYS A 738 27.93 -5.66 -23.45
CA CYS A 738 29.35 -5.37 -23.63
C CYS A 738 30.23 -6.60 -23.31
N PHE A 739 29.99 -7.29 -22.18
CA PHE A 739 30.70 -8.52 -21.84
C PHE A 739 30.43 -9.67 -22.82
N LEU A 740 29.21 -9.78 -23.38
CA LEU A 740 28.90 -10.75 -24.44
C LEU A 740 29.66 -10.44 -25.74
N VAL A 741 29.75 -9.18 -26.15
CA VAL A 741 30.53 -8.75 -27.33
C VAL A 741 32.02 -9.02 -27.13
N ILE A 742 32.57 -8.72 -25.95
CA ILE A 742 33.94 -9.07 -25.55
C ILE A 742 34.15 -10.58 -25.71
N THR A 743 33.33 -11.39 -25.04
CA THR A 743 33.44 -12.85 -25.04
C THR A 743 33.36 -13.42 -26.47
N GLY A 744 32.43 -12.95 -27.30
CA GLY A 744 32.31 -13.35 -28.71
C GLY A 744 33.53 -12.96 -29.56
N ALA A 745 34.07 -11.75 -29.37
CA ALA A 745 35.26 -11.29 -30.08
C ALA A 745 36.51 -12.14 -29.76
N TYR A 746 36.64 -12.60 -28.51
CA TYR A 746 37.73 -13.46 -28.06
C TYR A 746 37.54 -14.94 -28.37
N ILE A 747 36.31 -15.48 -28.34
CA ILE A 747 36.03 -16.82 -28.88
C ILE A 747 36.40 -16.86 -30.36
N LYS A 748 36.02 -15.85 -31.13
CA LYS A 748 36.44 -15.73 -32.53
C LYS A 748 37.97 -15.69 -32.66
N LEU A 749 38.64 -14.86 -31.84
CA LEU A 749 40.11 -14.78 -31.84
C LEU A 749 40.79 -16.13 -31.54
N TYR A 750 40.22 -16.91 -30.61
CA TYR A 750 40.72 -18.23 -30.24
C TYR A 750 40.46 -19.29 -31.34
N CYS A 751 39.30 -19.23 -32.00
CA CYS A 751 38.98 -20.10 -33.13
C CYS A 751 39.78 -19.78 -34.40
N ASP A 752 40.16 -18.51 -34.60
CA ASP A 752 40.96 -18.05 -35.74
C ASP A 752 42.46 -18.38 -35.61
N LEU A 753 42.94 -18.88 -34.46
CA LEU A 753 44.34 -19.33 -34.26
C LEU A 753 44.60 -20.67 -34.98
N PRO A 754 45.68 -20.78 -35.78
CA PRO A 754 45.98 -22.02 -36.51
C PRO A 754 46.41 -23.15 -35.55
N ARG A 755 45.74 -24.31 -35.64
CA ARG A 755 46.19 -25.56 -35.01
C ARG A 755 47.16 -26.29 -35.95
N GLY A 756 48.44 -25.98 -35.87
CA GLY A 756 49.49 -26.65 -36.66
C GLY A 756 50.91 -26.22 -36.26
N ASP A 757 51.87 -27.13 -36.40
CA ASP A 757 53.21 -27.03 -35.84
C ASP A 757 54.11 -25.98 -36.53
N TYR A 758 53.99 -24.71 -36.12
CA TYR A 758 54.99 -23.66 -36.35
C TYR A 758 54.91 -22.62 -35.22
N PHE A 759 55.12 -23.06 -33.97
CA PHE A 759 54.88 -22.25 -32.77
C PHE A 759 55.99 -21.24 -32.40
N ASP A 760 57.19 -21.36 -32.99
CA ASP A 760 58.37 -20.58 -32.59
C ASP A 760 58.76 -19.41 -33.52
N ALA A 761 58.01 -19.16 -34.59
CA ALA A 761 58.34 -18.12 -35.58
C ALA A 761 57.31 -16.98 -35.63
N VAL A 762 57.44 -16.06 -34.67
CA VAL A 762 56.92 -14.67 -34.63
C VAL A 762 55.41 -14.47 -34.33
N TRP A 763 55.14 -13.69 -33.27
CA TRP A 763 53.90 -13.02 -32.81
C TRP A 763 53.00 -13.68 -31.71
N ASP A 764 52.92 -12.96 -30.57
CA ASP A 764 51.75 -12.71 -29.70
C ASP A 764 51.00 -13.80 -28.92
N CYS A 765 51.50 -15.03 -28.77
CA CYS A 765 50.87 -16.01 -27.86
C CYS A 765 50.85 -15.58 -26.37
N THR A 766 51.79 -14.74 -25.92
CA THR A 766 51.73 -14.15 -24.57
C THR A 766 50.60 -13.15 -24.46
N MET A 767 50.56 -12.11 -25.30
CA MET A 767 49.53 -11.06 -25.27
C MET A 767 48.10 -11.62 -25.28
N VAL A 768 47.79 -12.61 -26.13
CA VAL A 768 46.45 -13.24 -26.17
C VAL A 768 46.11 -13.92 -24.84
N ARG A 769 47.06 -14.64 -24.21
CA ARG A 769 46.88 -15.25 -22.89
C ARG A 769 46.69 -14.23 -21.77
N HIS A 770 47.37 -13.08 -21.83
CA HIS A 770 47.26 -12.03 -20.81
C HIS A 770 45.91 -11.32 -20.90
N ILE A 771 45.49 -11.03 -22.12
CA ILE A 771 44.20 -10.43 -22.43
C ILE A 771 43.07 -11.38 -22.03
N ALA A 772 43.20 -12.69 -22.32
CA ALA A 772 42.29 -13.74 -21.85
C ALA A 772 42.13 -13.75 -20.31
N TRP A 773 43.23 -13.66 -19.57
CA TRP A 773 43.20 -13.55 -18.10
C TRP A 773 42.53 -12.27 -17.60
N LEU A 774 42.71 -11.14 -18.29
CA LEU A 774 42.12 -9.85 -17.93
C LEU A 774 40.59 -9.87 -18.11
N ILE A 775 40.09 -10.43 -19.21
CA ILE A 775 38.65 -10.65 -19.45
C ILE A 775 38.07 -11.66 -18.45
N PHE A 776 38.80 -12.73 -18.15
CA PHE A 776 38.35 -13.74 -17.21
C PHE A 776 38.24 -13.15 -15.80
N ALA A 777 39.19 -12.33 -15.38
CA ALA A 777 39.14 -11.59 -14.12
C ALA A 777 37.96 -10.60 -14.09
N ASP A 778 37.80 -9.76 -15.10
CA ASP A 778 36.70 -8.78 -15.19
C ASP A 778 35.33 -9.44 -15.23
N GLY A 779 35.16 -10.49 -16.05
CA GLY A 779 33.92 -11.25 -16.14
C GLY A 779 33.56 -11.95 -14.82
N LEU A 780 34.54 -12.58 -14.17
CA LEU A 780 34.34 -13.27 -12.89
C LEU A 780 34.01 -12.28 -11.76
N LEU A 781 34.53 -11.05 -11.80
CA LEU A 781 34.19 -9.98 -10.85
C LEU A 781 32.85 -9.30 -11.16
N TYR A 782 32.43 -9.27 -12.43
CA TYR A 782 31.12 -8.75 -12.83
C TYR A 782 29.98 -9.74 -12.53
N CYS A 783 30.22 -11.06 -12.61
CA CYS A 783 29.20 -12.08 -12.34
C CYS A 783 28.45 -11.90 -11.00
N PRO A 784 29.11 -11.67 -9.84
CA PRO A 784 28.43 -11.35 -8.58
C PRO A 784 27.56 -10.09 -8.63
N VAL A 785 28.03 -9.03 -9.28
CA VAL A 785 27.30 -7.75 -9.40
C VAL A 785 26.03 -7.93 -10.24
N ALA A 786 26.15 -8.59 -11.40
CA ALA A 786 25.01 -8.89 -12.26
C ALA A 786 24.02 -9.84 -11.57
N PHE A 787 24.51 -10.93 -10.98
CA PHE A 787 23.67 -11.90 -10.26
C PHE A 787 22.87 -11.25 -9.13
N LEU A 788 23.51 -10.47 -8.27
CA LEU A 788 22.83 -9.82 -7.14
C LEU A 788 21.85 -8.73 -7.61
N SER A 789 22.17 -8.01 -8.69
CA SER A 789 21.25 -7.06 -9.31
C SER A 789 19.99 -7.77 -9.84
N PHE A 790 20.15 -8.84 -10.63
CA PHE A 790 19.00 -9.61 -11.15
C PHE A 790 18.22 -10.34 -10.05
N ALA A 791 18.89 -10.91 -9.04
CA ALA A 791 18.24 -11.60 -7.92
C ALA A 791 17.43 -10.64 -7.03
N SER A 792 17.97 -9.44 -6.77
CA SER A 792 17.25 -8.37 -6.04
C SER A 792 16.04 -7.84 -6.83
N MET A 793 16.09 -7.87 -8.16
CA MET A 793 14.97 -7.41 -9.00
C MET A 793 13.86 -8.45 -9.15
N LEU A 794 14.22 -9.72 -9.28
CA LEU A 794 13.27 -10.83 -9.39
C LEU A 794 12.74 -11.29 -8.01
N SER A 795 13.16 -10.65 -6.92
CA SER A 795 12.80 -10.99 -5.53
C SER A 795 13.03 -12.47 -5.17
N LEU A 796 14.03 -13.11 -5.79
CA LEU A 796 14.23 -14.56 -5.70
C LEU A 796 14.79 -15.01 -4.35
N PHE A 797 15.59 -14.15 -3.70
CA PHE A 797 16.20 -14.43 -2.39
C PHE A 797 16.35 -13.13 -1.58
N PRO A 798 16.18 -13.17 -0.24
CA PRO A 798 16.43 -12.03 0.63
C PRO A 798 17.95 -11.82 0.80
N VAL A 799 18.54 -11.03 -0.10
CA VAL A 799 19.94 -10.58 0.05
C VAL A 799 20.01 -9.53 1.16
N THR A 800 20.90 -9.71 2.12
CA THR A 800 21.10 -8.73 3.19
C THR A 800 21.64 -7.40 2.63
N PRO A 801 21.13 -6.22 3.03
CA PRO A 801 21.56 -4.94 2.46
C PRO A 801 23.06 -4.66 2.64
N GLU A 802 23.67 -5.21 3.70
CA GLU A 802 25.11 -5.16 3.98
C GLU A 802 25.94 -5.89 2.92
N ALA A 803 25.44 -7.00 2.37
CA ALA A 803 26.10 -7.72 1.29
C ALA A 803 26.08 -6.91 -0.01
N VAL A 804 24.94 -6.29 -0.35
CA VAL A 804 24.80 -5.39 -1.52
C VAL A 804 25.75 -4.19 -1.37
N LYS A 805 25.78 -3.55 -0.19
CA LYS A 805 26.69 -2.45 0.13
C LYS A 805 28.16 -2.84 -0.04
N SER A 806 28.55 -4.03 0.44
CA SER A 806 29.91 -4.55 0.30
C SER A 806 30.30 -4.79 -1.17
N VAL A 807 29.38 -5.31 -1.98
CA VAL A 807 29.61 -5.58 -3.41
C VAL A 807 29.77 -4.28 -4.20
N LEU A 808 28.92 -3.28 -3.95
CA LEU A 808 29.01 -1.96 -4.59
C LEU A 808 30.29 -1.20 -4.23
N LEU A 809 30.78 -1.33 -2.99
CA LEU A 809 31.96 -0.60 -2.50
C LEU A 809 33.31 -1.30 -2.74
N VAL A 810 33.34 -2.63 -2.86
CA VAL A 810 34.58 -3.41 -2.95
C VAL A 810 34.70 -4.18 -4.25
N VAL A 811 33.66 -4.92 -4.67
CA VAL A 811 33.74 -5.79 -5.86
C VAL A 811 33.66 -4.99 -7.15
N LEU A 812 32.70 -4.06 -7.24
CA LEU A 812 32.49 -3.21 -8.42
C LEU A 812 33.72 -2.38 -8.84
N PRO A 813 34.47 -1.71 -7.94
CA PRO A 813 35.68 -0.98 -8.32
C PRO A 813 36.96 -1.83 -8.43
N LEU A 814 36.94 -3.12 -8.06
CA LEU A 814 38.14 -3.98 -8.05
C LEU A 814 38.83 -4.14 -9.43
N PRO A 815 38.11 -4.27 -10.57
CA PRO A 815 38.70 -4.26 -11.91
C PRO A 815 39.63 -3.05 -12.16
N ALA A 816 39.27 -1.88 -11.66
CA ALA A 816 40.01 -0.64 -11.90
C ALA A 816 41.42 -0.64 -11.27
N CYS A 817 41.68 -1.49 -10.27
CA CYS A 817 43.01 -1.67 -9.69
C CYS A 817 43.71 -2.98 -10.13
N LEU A 818 42.98 -4.05 -10.43
CA LEU A 818 43.58 -5.32 -10.85
C LEU A 818 44.09 -5.30 -12.30
N ASN A 819 43.32 -4.74 -13.24
CA ASN A 819 43.68 -4.69 -14.65
C ASN A 819 45.02 -3.98 -14.95
N PRO A 820 45.30 -2.78 -14.42
CA PRO A 820 46.62 -2.17 -14.60
C PRO A 820 47.72 -2.95 -13.87
N LEU A 821 47.45 -3.59 -12.72
CA LEU A 821 48.45 -4.38 -12.00
C LEU A 821 48.84 -5.64 -12.79
N LEU A 822 47.87 -6.35 -13.39
CA LEU A 822 48.12 -7.45 -14.31
C LEU A 822 48.93 -7.00 -15.54
N TYR A 823 48.62 -5.81 -16.10
CA TYR A 823 49.39 -5.22 -17.18
C TYR A 823 50.85 -4.91 -16.76
N LEU A 824 51.06 -4.32 -15.59
CA LEU A 824 52.38 -3.94 -15.07
C LEU A 824 53.27 -5.15 -14.72
N LEU A 825 52.70 -6.21 -14.14
CA LEU A 825 53.44 -7.39 -13.71
C LEU A 825 53.85 -8.30 -14.87
N PHE A 826 52.96 -8.48 -15.85
CA PHE A 826 53.10 -9.52 -16.86
C PHE A 826 53.49 -9.00 -18.26
N ASN A 827 53.33 -7.70 -18.58
CA ASN A 827 53.76 -7.18 -19.88
C ASN A 827 55.30 -7.01 -19.95
N PRO A 828 56.03 -7.79 -20.77
CA PRO A 828 57.49 -7.73 -20.83
C PRO A 828 58.00 -6.35 -21.31
N HIS A 829 57.26 -5.68 -22.19
CA HIS A 829 57.68 -4.38 -22.76
C HIS A 829 57.47 -3.20 -21.81
N PHE A 830 56.73 -3.36 -20.71
CA PHE A 830 56.60 -2.28 -19.71
C PHE A 830 57.94 -1.98 -19.03
N ARG A 831 58.78 -3.00 -18.78
CA ARG A 831 60.15 -2.79 -18.27
C ARG A 831 61.02 -2.03 -19.28
N GLU A 832 60.86 -2.24 -20.58
CA GLU A 832 61.55 -1.48 -21.64
C GLU A 832 61.12 -0.01 -21.68
N ASP A 833 59.81 0.26 -21.69
CA ASP A 833 59.30 1.63 -21.75
C ASP A 833 59.61 2.41 -20.45
N LEU A 834 59.62 1.75 -19.28
CA LEU A 834 60.07 2.35 -18.02
C LEU A 834 61.59 2.60 -17.99
N ARG A 835 62.41 1.72 -18.58
CA ARG A 835 63.87 1.93 -18.71
C ARG A 835 64.22 3.18 -19.53
N ARG A 836 63.39 3.54 -20.52
CA ARG A 836 63.56 4.75 -21.36
C ARG A 836 63.39 6.08 -20.59
N LEU A 837 62.80 6.05 -19.39
CA LEU A 837 62.70 7.21 -18.49
C LEU A 837 63.97 7.42 -17.63
N ARG A 838 64.97 6.54 -17.71
CA ARG A 838 66.23 6.65 -16.96
C ARG A 838 67.26 7.49 -17.74
N PRO A 839 67.77 8.62 -17.20
CA PRO A 839 68.80 9.41 -17.88
C PRO A 839 70.10 8.62 -18.04
N GLN A 840 70.67 8.58 -19.25
CA GLN A 840 72.00 8.01 -19.46
C GLN A 840 73.07 9.03 -19.05
N GLY A 841 73.73 8.79 -17.91
CA GLY A 841 75.05 9.36 -17.63
C GLY A 841 76.10 8.64 -18.48
N GLY A 842 76.83 9.37 -19.33
CA GLY A 842 77.66 8.78 -20.37
C GLY A 842 79.14 8.56 -20.00
N LEU A 843 79.78 7.59 -20.67
CA LEU A 843 81.18 7.58 -21.11
C LEU A 843 81.33 6.56 -22.27
N PRO A 844 82.33 6.69 -23.17
CA PRO A 844 82.27 6.12 -24.52
C PRO A 844 82.95 4.75 -24.71
N ALA A 845 82.60 4.08 -25.81
CA ALA A 845 83.04 2.73 -26.21
C ALA A 845 84.45 2.66 -26.83
N PRO A 846 84.96 1.44 -27.08
CA PRO A 846 85.52 1.15 -28.41
C PRO A 846 85.18 -0.25 -29.01
N LEU A 847 84.76 -0.22 -30.28
CA LEU A 847 85.13 -1.08 -31.44
C LEU A 847 85.36 -2.62 -31.30
N ALA A 848 84.62 -3.42 -32.11
CA ALA A 848 85.11 -4.19 -33.29
C ALA A 848 84.52 -5.61 -33.52
N TYR A 849 84.25 -5.92 -34.81
CA TYR A 849 84.21 -7.23 -35.51
C TYR A 849 83.24 -8.38 -35.10
N GLY A 850 82.25 -8.64 -35.99
CA GLY A 850 82.35 -9.74 -36.97
C GLY A 850 81.99 -11.18 -36.58
N ALA A 851 80.70 -11.54 -36.79
CA ALA A 851 80.16 -12.83 -37.25
C ALA A 851 80.77 -14.19 -36.79
N ALA A 852 79.96 -14.98 -36.07
CA ALA A 852 79.90 -16.45 -36.18
C ALA A 852 78.50 -16.94 -35.78
N ASP A 853 78.05 -18.04 -36.40
CA ASP A 853 76.68 -18.57 -36.31
C ASP A 853 76.46 -19.51 -35.10
N GLU A 854 75.21 -19.95 -34.95
CA GLU A 854 74.65 -20.88 -33.97
C GLU A 854 75.53 -22.07 -33.52
N LEU A 855 75.50 -22.43 -32.21
CA LEU A 855 74.75 -23.60 -31.69
C LEU A 855 75.05 -23.88 -30.18
N GLU A 856 74.01 -24.29 -29.43
CA GLU A 856 74.03 -24.99 -28.12
C GLU A 856 74.66 -24.37 -26.84
N LYS A 857 73.77 -23.89 -25.94
CA LYS A 857 73.58 -24.26 -24.50
C LYS A 857 72.84 -23.11 -23.80
N SER A 858 71.60 -23.26 -23.32
CA SER A 858 71.10 -24.12 -22.22
C SER A 858 71.75 -23.81 -20.86
N SER A 859 70.92 -23.78 -19.80
CA SER A 859 71.25 -23.31 -18.43
C SER A 859 71.29 -21.76 -18.27
N CYS A 860 70.59 -21.13 -17.33
CA CYS A 860 69.67 -21.68 -16.33
C CYS A 860 68.51 -20.73 -16.00
N ASP A 861 67.32 -21.30 -15.94
CA ASP A 861 66.20 -20.78 -15.17
C ASP A 861 66.50 -20.94 -13.65
N SER A 862 65.95 -20.06 -12.81
CA SER A 862 65.61 -20.27 -11.38
C SER A 862 65.51 -18.94 -10.60
N THR A 863 64.28 -18.50 -10.36
CA THR A 863 63.94 -17.84 -9.08
C THR A 863 62.70 -18.49 -8.45
N GLN A 864 62.86 -19.77 -8.09
CA GLN A 864 62.15 -20.37 -6.95
C GLN A 864 63.16 -21.06 -6.04
N ALA A 865 63.51 -20.40 -4.94
CA ALA A 865 64.32 -20.96 -3.87
C ALA A 865 63.94 -20.28 -2.54
N LEU A 866 62.90 -20.85 -1.90
CA LEU A 866 62.42 -20.69 -0.51
C LEU A 866 61.03 -21.37 -0.51
N VAL A 867 60.79 -22.55 0.06
CA VAL A 867 61.63 -23.47 0.83
C VAL A 867 61.20 -24.91 0.48
N ALA A 868 62.16 -25.84 0.46
CA ALA A 868 61.87 -27.26 0.67
C ALA A 868 62.87 -27.80 1.70
N PHE A 869 62.38 -28.51 2.71
CA PHE A 869 63.17 -29.45 3.51
C PHE A 869 62.31 -30.65 3.89
N SER A 870 63.01 -31.77 4.05
CA SER A 870 62.49 -33.15 4.11
C SER A 870 62.18 -33.62 5.53
N ASP A 871 61.44 -34.72 5.63
CA ASP A 871 61.30 -35.51 6.85
C ASP A 871 62.66 -36.00 7.39
N VAL A 872 62.78 -36.08 8.72
CA VAL A 872 63.23 -37.23 9.54
C VAL A 872 63.37 -36.76 11.00
N ASP A 873 62.70 -37.45 11.92
CA ASP A 873 62.85 -37.23 13.37
C ASP A 873 64.23 -37.69 13.88
N LEU A 874 64.86 -36.86 14.71
CA LEU A 874 65.51 -37.29 15.97
C LEU A 874 65.89 -36.10 16.84
N VAL A 875 65.83 -36.29 18.16
CA VAL A 875 65.74 -35.21 19.17
C VAL A 875 66.98 -35.22 20.10
N LEU A 876 67.22 -34.05 20.72
CA LEU A 876 68.00 -33.76 21.93
C LEU A 876 69.51 -33.46 21.81
N GLU A 877 69.85 -32.24 22.24
CA GLU A 877 71.01 -32.00 23.09
C GLU A 877 70.51 -31.56 24.48
N ALA A 878 70.76 -32.36 25.51
CA ALA A 878 70.63 -31.97 26.92
C ALA A 878 71.79 -32.59 27.70
N SER A 879 72.54 -31.74 28.41
CA SER A 879 73.77 -32.12 29.08
C SER A 879 73.55 -32.96 30.34
N GLY A 880 74.31 -34.06 30.46
CA GLY A 880 74.99 -34.48 31.70
C GLY A 880 74.17 -34.91 32.92
N GLY A 881 74.05 -36.22 33.16
CA GLY A 881 73.29 -36.74 34.32
C GLY A 881 73.50 -38.20 34.76
N ALA A 882 74.70 -38.78 34.61
CA ALA A 882 75.20 -39.99 35.30
C ALA A 882 74.69 -41.43 34.92
N HIS A 883 75.62 -42.18 34.28
CA HIS A 883 76.09 -43.54 34.62
C HIS A 883 75.28 -44.84 34.24
N PRO A 884 75.97 -46.02 34.15
CA PRO A 884 75.65 -47.12 33.20
C PRO A 884 75.51 -48.50 33.91
N PRO A 885 75.79 -49.68 33.29
CA PRO A 885 75.58 -50.23 31.92
C PRO A 885 74.71 -51.53 31.94
N VAL A 886 74.56 -52.25 30.80
CA VAL A 886 74.71 -53.74 30.60
C VAL A 886 73.98 -54.27 29.32
N LEU A 887 74.38 -55.47 28.89
CA LEU A 887 74.18 -56.23 27.63
C LEU A 887 72.82 -56.98 27.45
N GLU A 888 72.64 -57.57 26.26
CA GLU A 888 71.78 -58.74 25.89
C GLU A 888 70.24 -58.54 25.82
N ALA A 889 69.41 -59.31 25.06
CA ALA A 889 69.59 -60.16 23.86
C ALA A 889 68.22 -60.74 23.35
N TYR A 890 68.09 -61.08 22.04
CA TYR A 890 67.18 -62.09 21.40
C TYR A 890 65.63 -62.02 21.68
N SER A 891 64.66 -62.56 20.91
CA SER A 891 64.57 -63.28 19.61
C SER A 891 63.08 -63.51 19.17
N PHE A 892 62.75 -63.44 17.86
CA PHE A 892 62.00 -64.38 16.96
C PHE A 892 60.77 -65.26 17.41
N PRO A 893 60.03 -66.01 16.53
CA PRO A 893 59.58 -65.79 15.12
C PRO A 893 58.15 -66.35 14.71
N SER A 894 57.80 -66.19 13.41
CA SER A 894 56.96 -67.08 12.52
C SER A 894 55.42 -67.19 12.74
N VAL A 895 54.52 -67.52 11.77
CA VAL A 895 54.49 -68.57 10.70
C VAL A 895 53.58 -68.22 9.47
N THR A 896 53.77 -68.93 8.34
CA THR A 896 53.16 -68.96 6.96
C THR A 896 51.66 -69.40 6.83
N LEU A 897 50.91 -69.48 5.69
CA LEU A 897 51.04 -69.38 4.19
C LEU A 897 49.61 -69.15 3.54
N VAL A 898 49.37 -68.87 2.23
CA VAL A 898 48.92 -69.79 1.12
C VAL A 898 48.35 -68.96 -0.10
N SER A 899 48.28 -69.53 -1.33
CA SER A 899 47.65 -68.96 -2.56
C SER A 899 46.73 -69.95 -3.33
N CYS A 900 45.98 -69.49 -4.35
CA CYS A 900 45.27 -70.25 -5.43
C CYS A 900 44.59 -69.26 -6.46
N GLN A 901 44.08 -69.57 -7.67
CA GLN A 901 44.16 -70.72 -8.61
C GLN A 901 43.75 -70.30 -10.07
N GLN A 902 43.86 -71.20 -11.07
CA GLN A 902 43.40 -71.13 -12.49
C GLN A 902 43.30 -72.59 -13.07
N PRO A 903 42.98 -72.92 -14.36
CA PRO A 903 42.76 -72.14 -15.61
C PRO A 903 41.49 -72.57 -16.44
N GLY A 904 41.43 -72.28 -17.76
CA GLY A 904 40.55 -73.01 -18.72
C GLY A 904 40.41 -72.43 -20.16
N VAL A 905 40.68 -73.24 -21.21
CA VAL A 905 40.57 -73.00 -22.69
C VAL A 905 40.42 -74.39 -23.37
N PRO A 906 39.49 -74.70 -24.34
CA PRO A 906 39.75 -74.55 -25.82
C PRO A 906 38.56 -74.62 -26.87
N MET A 907 38.90 -74.37 -28.16
CA MET A 907 38.44 -74.91 -29.48
C MET A 907 36.97 -74.89 -30.03
N LEU A 908 36.82 -74.15 -31.16
CA LEU A 908 36.44 -74.53 -32.57
C LEU A 908 35.12 -75.24 -33.01
N GLU A 909 34.75 -74.99 -34.30
CA GLU A 909 33.61 -75.47 -35.15
C GLU A 909 32.20 -74.91 -34.83
N GLY A 910 31.28 -74.65 -35.78
CA GLY A 910 31.33 -74.66 -37.26
C GLY A 910 29.92 -74.46 -37.91
N ASP A 911 29.86 -73.76 -39.05
CA ASP A 911 28.80 -73.68 -40.10
C ASP A 911 27.29 -73.47 -39.78
N HIS A 912 26.66 -72.44 -40.41
CA HIS A 912 26.04 -72.62 -41.75
C HIS A 912 25.51 -71.33 -42.42
N PHE A 913 25.25 -71.45 -43.73
CA PHE A 913 24.91 -70.41 -44.73
C PHE A 913 23.45 -69.89 -44.68
N VAL A 914 23.19 -68.72 -45.32
CA VAL A 914 22.38 -68.55 -46.56
C VAL A 914 22.02 -67.07 -46.81
N GLY A 915 22.25 -66.57 -48.03
CA GLY A 915 21.45 -65.52 -48.69
C GLY A 915 20.81 -66.11 -49.97
N PRO A 916 20.12 -65.36 -50.87
CA PRO A 916 20.10 -63.90 -51.04
C PRO A 916 18.72 -63.32 -51.54
N GLU A 917 18.76 -62.10 -52.11
CA GLU A 917 17.95 -61.57 -53.24
C GLU A 917 16.40 -61.40 -53.26
N SER A 918 16.02 -60.18 -53.68
CA SER A 918 14.92 -59.82 -54.60
C SER A 918 13.47 -59.70 -54.09
N GLY A 919 12.68 -58.84 -54.77
CA GLY A 919 11.22 -58.77 -54.62
C GLY A 919 10.60 -57.38 -54.80
N ARG A 920 10.32 -56.96 -56.05
CA ARG A 920 9.47 -55.78 -56.36
C ARG A 920 7.98 -56.11 -56.14
N LEU A 921 7.15 -55.10 -55.82
CA LEU A 921 6.04 -54.60 -56.67
C LEU A 921 5.01 -53.76 -55.88
N GLY A 922 4.38 -52.78 -56.56
CA GLY A 922 3.02 -52.32 -56.21
C GLY A 922 2.83 -50.82 -55.86
N GLY A 923 2.64 -49.98 -56.88
CA GLY A 923 1.62 -48.91 -56.79
C GLY A 923 0.24 -49.48 -57.19
N PRO A 924 -0.81 -48.67 -57.52
CA PRO A 924 -0.71 -47.29 -58.03
C PRO A 924 -1.86 -46.31 -57.66
N GLN A 925 -1.83 -45.14 -58.33
CA GLN A 925 -2.98 -44.31 -58.81
C GLN A 925 -3.67 -43.23 -57.92
N ALA A 926 -3.53 -41.98 -58.38
CA ALA A 926 -4.61 -41.10 -58.92
C ALA A 926 -4.83 -39.69 -58.27
N HIS A 927 -4.53 -38.66 -59.08
CA HIS A 927 -5.10 -37.29 -59.11
C HIS A 927 -6.56 -37.32 -59.68
N PRO A 928 -7.42 -36.24 -59.72
CA PRO A 928 -7.08 -34.83 -60.09
C PRO A 928 -7.95 -33.70 -59.42
N THR A 929 -7.52 -32.42 -59.27
CA THR A 929 -7.58 -31.18 -60.13
C THR A 929 -8.67 -30.13 -59.78
N GLU A 930 -8.44 -28.89 -60.24
CA GLU A 930 -9.33 -27.69 -60.34
C GLU A 930 -9.62 -26.92 -59.03
N GLY A 931 -9.66 -25.58 -58.99
CA GLY A 931 -9.30 -24.50 -59.95
C GLY A 931 -9.40 -23.15 -59.18
N GLU A 932 -8.44 -22.21 -59.21
CA GLU A 932 -8.01 -21.26 -60.26
C GLU A 932 -8.89 -19.98 -60.39
N LEU A 933 -8.21 -18.86 -60.68
CA LEU A 933 -8.68 -17.50 -61.06
C LEU A 933 -9.22 -16.54 -59.97
N LEU A 934 -9.09 -15.21 -60.10
CA LEU A 934 -7.97 -14.31 -60.50
C LEU A 934 -8.46 -12.83 -60.53
N LEU A 935 -7.52 -11.88 -60.43
CA LEU A 935 -7.57 -10.49 -60.94
C LEU A 935 -8.53 -9.44 -60.31
N GLY A 936 -8.03 -8.20 -60.25
CA GLY A 936 -8.82 -7.00 -59.91
C GLY A 936 -7.97 -5.87 -59.32
N ALA A 937 -7.18 -5.18 -60.14
CA ALA A 937 -6.25 -4.12 -59.70
C ALA A 937 -6.80 -2.70 -59.95
N GLU A 938 -6.22 -1.70 -59.25
CA GLU A 938 -6.30 -0.24 -59.51
C GLU A 938 -7.72 0.39 -59.42
N GLY A 939 -7.96 1.62 -58.95
CA GLY A 939 -7.13 2.75 -58.53
C GLY A 939 -8.00 4.03 -58.63
N VAL A 940 -7.43 5.20 -58.29
CA VAL A 940 -7.95 6.57 -58.61
C VAL A 940 -9.06 7.18 -57.73
N MET A 941 -8.74 8.36 -57.18
CA MET A 941 -9.57 9.40 -56.52
C MET A 941 -10.35 10.24 -57.58
N PRO A 942 -11.50 10.92 -57.31
CA PRO A 942 -11.51 12.09 -56.41
C PRO A 942 -12.85 12.56 -55.75
N ALA A 943 -12.66 13.43 -54.73
CA ALA A 943 -13.42 14.63 -54.33
C ALA A 943 -14.96 14.76 -54.44
N GLY A 944 -15.59 15.18 -53.33
CA GLY A 944 -16.82 16.01 -53.35
C GLY A 944 -17.59 16.11 -52.02
N GLY A 945 -17.98 17.33 -51.59
CA GLY A 945 -19.19 17.52 -50.77
C GLY A 945 -19.10 18.15 -49.37
N LEU A 946 -18.97 19.50 -49.32
CA LEU A 946 -19.76 20.42 -48.48
C LEU A 946 -19.92 20.21 -46.94
N ARG A 947 -19.38 21.17 -46.18
CA ARG A 947 -20.00 21.71 -44.94
C ARG A 947 -21.24 22.56 -45.29
N PRO A 948 -22.12 22.81 -44.31
CA PRO A 948 -22.26 24.21 -43.86
C PRO A 948 -22.24 24.41 -42.33
N SER A 949 -22.38 25.67 -41.95
CA SER A 949 -22.07 26.31 -40.67
C SER A 949 -23.24 26.46 -39.68
N LEU A 950 -22.91 26.62 -38.39
CA LEU A 950 -23.39 27.64 -37.40
C LEU A 950 -24.77 28.33 -37.63
N PRO A 951 -25.52 28.66 -36.55
CA PRO A 951 -25.00 29.54 -35.49
C PRO A 951 -25.50 29.33 -34.05
N ALA A 952 -24.81 30.00 -33.12
CA ALA A 952 -25.31 30.32 -31.78
C ALA A 952 -26.06 31.67 -31.80
N PHE A 953 -27.04 31.86 -30.91
CA PHE A 953 -27.48 33.19 -30.44
C PHE A 953 -28.09 33.12 -29.03
N THR A 954 -28.41 34.27 -28.45
CA THR A 954 -28.39 34.55 -27.01
C THR A 954 -29.77 34.75 -26.36
N SER A 955 -29.77 34.73 -25.02
CA SER A 955 -30.59 35.57 -24.10
C SER A 955 -32.12 35.60 -24.24
N HIS A 956 -32.83 35.13 -23.21
CA HIS A 956 -33.74 35.93 -22.35
C HIS A 956 -34.74 35.06 -21.58
N LEU A 957 -34.51 34.89 -20.26
CA LEU A 957 -35.47 35.06 -19.15
C LEU A 957 -34.78 34.78 -17.82
#